data_AF-A0A512JI69-F1
#
_entry.id   AF-A0A512JI69-F1
#
_cell.length_a   1.000
_cell.length_b   1.000
_cell.length_c   1.000
_cell.angle_alpha   90.00
_cell.angle_beta   90.00
_cell.angle_gamma   90.00
#
_symmetry.space_group_name_H-M   'P 1'
#
loop_
_entity.id
_entity.type
_entity.pdbx_description
1 polymer ?
#
loop_
_entity_poly.entity_id
_entity_poly.type
_entity_poly.pdbx_seq_one_letter_code
_entity_poly.pdbx_strand_id
1 'polypeptide(L)'
;MERDPILFGWRSAPRAHALAVALGVGLGTPLALFALLCLRDLIDLLVPGASEPRRFLALALPLPGHPPAVLPIASGLPMSGHGLLLAALLGLAVAALAFAGLGWLVARVCFSAQARAASRLRATAVDAILRAPPGAREDVRALPGLTGSALAGLPAAGILVPAMTLAAVLLALATAALVAARLVPAMAIGLLAVGLARALQIRRGLERTSLRQQEQAAVEAGLGDLILRMPAVRAHGSAMFERRRLGLRARATHGTLARAEAALAYARAPALALVVLLPAIFVATALWHGPGAPEGAEPTMPGALAAAAAAFVLAAAMIAAFVRLWFLRMETAPTYQRLAQALDGLADKRTAPHRAAAFPTSGPLIATDAGAYDPASGERLTGLDAVLPMPAHIAIVGERGSGVQALAALLAGQIEPSVGAITYGGVDLRSLDPVERAHRIAFAGSEAILIEGTLKQNLLYGARIDEREALGEQGRIALLKLSGLDALIYARGLEGTIDPDAEPATAQAIVAARAAVREALAAQGMARLVEPFDPALYNHQATVGENILFGEAVGATFSQERLAGHPYLRAVLEAEGLTRSFIEMGLAIARSTVEIFSDLPDDHPLFDGFSLFPARERGFFEDLIARQPDGRSWRRGPAGARDRERLIGLALRYSETRHRFGLIDPELEERIVGARASFARLMPPKFKDKIDLYDPARVTAAASLEENVLFGRITQGEAGAEQRVRALIRQVLADQGLEPAVYRLGLASRVASSGPGTAVARRQGLTEGGIGPRDRVAIDLVRCLVRRPDILVVGLLPDERKSEEIAARIMRLRMIRQNLGLIVCLPDAETLSRLPPFDAVLTVARNAATLASSSPADQPAPSHAA
;
A
#
# COMPACT_ATOMS: atom_id res chain seq x y z
N MET A 1 23.91 -11.38 4.31
CA MET A 1 23.66 -11.57 2.84
C MET A 1 24.84 -10.99 2.04
N GLU A 2 25.13 -11.44 0.82
CA GLU A 2 26.15 -10.77 -0.04
C GLU A 2 25.68 -9.35 -0.42
N ARG A 3 26.55 -8.35 -0.21
CA ARG A 3 26.19 -6.92 -0.35
C ARG A 3 26.33 -6.39 -1.77
N ASP A 4 27.05 -7.10 -2.62
CA ASP A 4 27.22 -6.73 -4.02
C ASP A 4 26.26 -7.53 -4.93
N PRO A 5 25.46 -6.87 -5.78
CA PRO A 5 24.48 -7.54 -6.64
C PRO A 5 25.12 -8.50 -7.66
N ILE A 6 26.34 -8.22 -8.14
CA ILE A 6 27.06 -9.10 -9.08
C ILE A 6 27.60 -10.33 -8.36
N LEU A 7 28.20 -10.15 -7.17
CA LEU A 7 28.69 -11.29 -6.38
C LEU A 7 27.53 -12.15 -5.86
N PHE A 8 26.40 -11.52 -5.49
CA PHE A 8 25.18 -12.23 -5.11
C PHE A 8 24.64 -13.07 -6.27
N GLY A 9 24.57 -12.49 -7.48
CA GLY A 9 24.21 -13.22 -8.70
C GLY A 9 25.16 -14.38 -8.99
N TRP A 10 26.48 -14.15 -8.95
CA TRP A 10 27.49 -15.18 -9.15
C TRP A 10 27.34 -16.35 -8.18
N ARG A 11 27.27 -16.07 -6.86
CA ARG A 11 27.11 -17.09 -5.83
C ARG A 11 25.76 -17.82 -5.91
N SER A 12 24.75 -17.18 -6.51
CA SER A 12 23.44 -17.78 -6.72
C SER A 12 23.46 -18.90 -7.77
N ALA A 13 24.31 -18.80 -8.80
CA ALA A 13 24.41 -19.79 -9.86
C ALA A 13 25.82 -19.84 -10.52
N PRO A 14 26.88 -20.25 -9.79
CA PRO A 14 28.26 -20.14 -10.28
C PRO A 14 28.51 -20.97 -11.54
N ARG A 15 27.94 -22.18 -11.61
CA ARG A 15 28.03 -23.05 -12.80
C ARG A 15 27.38 -22.42 -14.03
N ALA A 16 26.26 -21.71 -13.85
CA ALA A 16 25.57 -21.07 -14.97
C ALA A 16 26.38 -19.86 -15.48
N HIS A 17 26.92 -19.03 -14.58
CA HIS A 17 27.78 -17.93 -15.00
C HIS A 17 29.09 -18.40 -15.62
N ALA A 18 29.73 -19.45 -15.07
CA ALA A 18 30.91 -20.05 -15.66
C ALA A 18 30.62 -20.63 -17.06
N LEU A 19 29.50 -21.35 -17.22
CA LEU A 19 29.05 -21.86 -18.51
C LEU A 19 28.78 -20.71 -19.50
N ALA A 20 28.12 -19.63 -19.05
CA ALA A 20 27.86 -18.47 -19.89
C ALA A 20 29.17 -17.81 -20.36
N VAL A 21 30.16 -17.66 -19.48
CA VAL A 21 31.49 -17.13 -19.83
C VAL A 21 32.23 -18.07 -20.78
N ALA A 22 32.24 -19.39 -20.50
CA ALA A 22 32.88 -20.39 -21.34
C ALA A 22 32.28 -20.43 -22.75
N LEU A 23 30.95 -20.33 -22.87
CA LEU A 23 30.27 -20.25 -24.15
C LEU A 23 30.51 -18.90 -24.83
N GLY A 24 30.27 -17.80 -24.14
CA GLY A 24 30.34 -16.44 -24.70
C GLY A 24 31.75 -16.01 -25.11
N VAL A 25 32.78 -16.38 -24.34
CA VAL A 25 34.18 -16.08 -24.66
C VAL A 25 34.82 -17.25 -25.42
N GLY A 26 34.70 -18.47 -24.92
CA GLY A 26 35.39 -19.63 -25.49
C GLY A 26 34.91 -20.01 -26.90
N LEU A 27 33.61 -19.94 -27.18
CA LEU A 27 33.09 -20.14 -28.54
C LEU A 27 32.88 -18.83 -29.29
N GLY A 28 32.51 -17.75 -28.59
CA GLY A 28 32.22 -16.47 -29.23
C GLY A 28 33.45 -15.78 -29.81
N THR A 29 34.61 -15.83 -29.16
CA THR A 29 35.84 -15.18 -29.66
C THR A 29 36.40 -15.85 -30.92
N PRO A 30 36.56 -17.19 -31.00
CA PRO A 30 36.95 -17.85 -32.24
C PRO A 30 35.96 -17.64 -33.37
N LEU A 31 34.66 -17.65 -33.07
CA LEU A 31 33.61 -17.39 -34.06
C LEU A 31 33.68 -15.95 -34.60
N ALA A 32 33.99 -14.98 -33.74
CA ALA A 32 34.23 -13.59 -34.14
C ALA A 32 35.48 -13.50 -35.03
N LEU A 33 36.58 -14.12 -34.64
CA LEU A 33 37.79 -14.17 -35.46
C LEU A 33 37.52 -14.79 -36.84
N PHE A 34 36.80 -15.90 -36.89
CA PHE A 34 36.42 -16.56 -38.14
C PHE A 34 35.59 -15.64 -39.05
N ALA A 35 34.58 -14.95 -38.50
CA ALA A 35 33.78 -13.98 -39.24
C ALA A 35 34.62 -12.82 -39.78
N LEU A 36 35.56 -12.31 -38.97
CA LEU A 36 36.47 -11.23 -39.37
C LEU A 36 37.43 -11.67 -40.48
N LEU A 37 37.93 -12.92 -40.46
CA LEU A 37 38.76 -13.48 -41.52
C LEU A 37 37.97 -13.72 -42.81
N CYS A 38 36.73 -14.20 -42.72
CA CYS A 38 35.85 -14.30 -43.89
C CYS A 38 35.57 -12.92 -44.51
N LEU A 39 35.34 -11.90 -43.67
CA LEU A 39 35.15 -10.52 -44.13
C LEU A 39 36.40 -9.98 -44.83
N ARG A 40 37.59 -10.24 -44.28
CA ARG A 40 38.87 -9.89 -44.90
C ARG A 40 39.00 -10.50 -46.29
N ASP A 41 38.86 -11.83 -46.37
CA ASP A 41 39.07 -12.58 -47.61
C ASP A 41 38.05 -12.18 -48.69
N LEU A 42 36.81 -11.86 -48.29
CA LEU A 42 35.76 -11.36 -49.20
C LEU A 42 36.11 -10.00 -49.81
N ILE A 43 36.69 -9.08 -49.03
CA ILE A 43 37.01 -7.73 -49.50
C ILE A 43 38.30 -7.72 -50.31
N ASP A 44 39.27 -8.59 -49.99
CA ASP A 44 40.50 -8.75 -50.77
C ASP A 44 40.23 -9.29 -52.20
N LEU A 45 39.04 -9.87 -52.46
CA LEU A 45 38.58 -10.20 -53.82
C LEU A 45 38.42 -8.98 -54.74
N LEU A 46 38.14 -7.81 -54.17
CA LEU A 46 37.90 -6.58 -54.93
C LEU A 46 39.19 -5.91 -55.44
N VAL A 47 40.36 -6.40 -55.04
CA VAL A 47 41.68 -5.85 -55.43
C VAL A 47 42.16 -6.50 -56.74
N PRO A 48 42.39 -5.73 -57.83
CA PRO A 48 42.93 -6.24 -59.09
C PRO A 48 44.41 -6.64 -58.96
N GLY A 49 44.83 -7.74 -59.60
CA GLY A 49 46.25 -8.10 -59.76
C GLY A 49 46.84 -9.11 -58.76
N ALA A 50 46.04 -9.67 -57.85
CA ALA A 50 46.52 -10.74 -56.95
C ALA A 50 46.68 -12.08 -57.69
N SER A 51 47.84 -12.72 -57.51
CA SER A 51 48.20 -14.01 -58.11
C SER A 51 47.30 -15.16 -57.62
N GLU A 52 46.83 -15.99 -58.56
CA GLU A 52 46.15 -17.25 -58.24
C GLU A 52 47.18 -18.36 -58.00
N PRO A 53 46.95 -19.29 -57.05
CA PRO A 53 45.75 -19.46 -56.20
C PRO A 53 45.74 -18.59 -54.94
N ARG A 54 44.56 -18.06 -54.59
CA ARG A 54 44.33 -17.29 -53.35
C ARG A 54 44.07 -18.24 -52.17
N ARG A 55 44.45 -17.85 -50.95
CA ARG A 55 44.36 -18.72 -49.75
C ARG A 55 43.27 -18.24 -48.80
N PHE A 56 42.23 -19.05 -48.63
CA PHE A 56 41.14 -18.81 -47.68
C PHE A 56 41.61 -19.05 -46.23
N LEU A 57 41.27 -18.12 -45.32
CA LEU A 57 41.60 -18.11 -43.88
C LEU A 57 43.11 -18.15 -43.57
N ALA A 58 43.96 -17.68 -44.47
CA ALA A 58 45.40 -17.62 -44.23
C ALA A 58 45.72 -16.64 -43.08
N LEU A 59 46.59 -17.04 -42.15
CA LEU A 59 47.06 -16.19 -41.04
C LEU A 59 48.57 -16.13 -41.08
N ALA A 60 49.11 -14.92 -41.10
CA ALA A 60 50.53 -14.67 -41.15
C ALA A 60 50.85 -13.51 -40.21
N LEU A 61 51.93 -13.65 -39.43
CA LEU A 61 52.36 -12.64 -38.47
C LEU A 61 53.53 -11.85 -39.07
N PRO A 62 53.38 -10.53 -39.32
CA PRO A 62 54.49 -9.71 -39.81
C PRO A 62 55.51 -9.46 -38.69
N LEU A 63 56.75 -9.89 -38.87
CA LEU A 63 57.82 -9.65 -37.88
C LEU A 63 58.47 -8.27 -38.10
N PRO A 64 58.59 -7.43 -37.07
CA PRO A 64 59.24 -6.12 -37.20
C PRO A 64 60.75 -6.28 -37.44
N GLY A 65 61.28 -5.64 -38.50
CA GLY A 65 62.71 -5.44 -38.70
C GLY A 65 63.43 -6.33 -39.72
N HIS A 66 62.77 -7.32 -40.34
CA HIS A 66 63.37 -8.15 -41.40
C HIS A 66 62.42 -8.35 -42.59
N PRO A 67 62.64 -7.68 -43.74
CA PRO A 67 61.97 -8.05 -44.99
C PRO A 67 62.66 -9.27 -45.66
N PRO A 68 61.94 -10.31 -46.12
CA PRO A 68 60.52 -10.61 -45.92
C PRO A 68 60.35 -11.76 -44.90
N ALA A 69 60.36 -11.47 -43.60
CA ALA A 69 60.11 -12.46 -42.55
C ALA A 69 58.64 -12.41 -42.11
N VAL A 70 57.77 -13.08 -42.85
CA VAL A 70 56.39 -13.35 -42.43
C VAL A 70 56.35 -14.72 -41.78
N LEU A 71 55.87 -14.83 -40.53
CA LEU A 71 55.69 -16.12 -39.86
C LEU A 71 54.28 -16.67 -40.19
N PRO A 72 54.14 -17.73 -41.01
CA PRO A 72 52.84 -18.32 -41.30
C PRO A 72 52.29 -19.04 -40.06
N ILE A 73 51.18 -18.53 -39.53
CA ILE A 73 50.44 -19.16 -38.41
C ILE A 73 49.49 -20.24 -38.95
N ALA A 74 48.84 -19.95 -40.08
CA ALA A 74 47.98 -20.89 -40.79
C ALA A 74 48.15 -20.68 -42.30
N SER A 75 48.50 -21.75 -43.02
CA SER A 75 48.81 -21.69 -44.45
C SER A 75 47.62 -21.41 -45.36
N GLY A 76 46.38 -21.52 -44.85
CA GLY A 76 45.13 -21.31 -45.59
C GLY A 76 44.84 -22.39 -46.64
N LEU A 77 43.61 -22.39 -47.17
CA LEU A 77 43.17 -23.32 -48.22
C LEU A 77 43.27 -22.65 -49.59
N PRO A 78 44.02 -23.19 -50.57
CA PRO A 78 44.09 -22.62 -51.91
C PRO A 78 42.73 -22.78 -52.63
N MET A 79 42.18 -21.69 -53.13
CA MET A 79 40.90 -21.65 -53.84
C MET A 79 40.95 -20.73 -55.06
N SER A 80 40.09 -21.02 -56.05
CA SER A 80 39.81 -20.10 -57.17
C SER A 80 39.01 -18.88 -56.68
N GLY A 81 39.07 -17.76 -57.40
CA GLY A 81 38.35 -16.54 -57.00
C GLY A 81 36.86 -16.74 -56.73
N HIS A 82 36.17 -17.52 -57.57
CA HIS A 82 34.75 -17.86 -57.38
C HIS A 82 34.51 -18.78 -56.18
N GLY A 83 35.39 -19.76 -55.95
CA GLY A 83 35.31 -20.66 -54.80
C GLY A 83 35.51 -19.92 -53.47
N LEU A 84 36.43 -18.96 -53.44
CA LEU A 84 36.69 -18.13 -52.27
C LEU A 84 35.50 -17.22 -51.94
N LEU A 85 34.85 -16.59 -52.93
CA LEU A 85 33.66 -15.76 -52.74
C LEU A 85 32.52 -16.54 -52.07
N LEU A 86 32.21 -17.73 -52.60
CA LEU A 86 31.17 -18.59 -52.05
C LEU A 86 31.54 -19.08 -50.64
N ALA A 87 32.79 -19.49 -50.42
CA ALA A 87 33.27 -19.93 -49.12
C ALA A 87 33.21 -18.81 -48.05
N ALA A 88 33.57 -17.58 -48.41
CA ALA A 88 33.53 -16.43 -47.51
C ALA A 88 32.09 -16.01 -47.17
N LEU A 89 31.18 -15.95 -48.16
CA LEU A 89 29.77 -15.64 -47.92
C LEU A 89 29.07 -16.71 -47.08
N LEU A 90 29.30 -17.99 -47.39
CA LEU A 90 28.76 -19.11 -46.63
C LEU A 90 29.35 -19.15 -45.22
N GLY A 91 30.65 -18.86 -45.08
CA GLY A 91 31.32 -18.69 -43.79
C GLY A 91 30.68 -17.60 -42.93
N LEU A 92 30.43 -16.42 -43.50
CA LEU A 92 29.72 -15.33 -42.80
C LEU A 92 28.29 -15.71 -42.40
N ALA A 93 27.54 -16.40 -43.26
CA ALA A 93 26.19 -16.88 -42.96
C ALA A 93 26.19 -17.92 -41.83
N VAL A 94 27.11 -18.89 -41.87
CA VAL A 94 27.31 -19.89 -40.81
C VAL A 94 27.71 -19.22 -39.51
N ALA A 95 28.62 -18.23 -39.56
CA ALA A 95 29.02 -17.47 -38.38
C ALA A 95 27.84 -16.71 -37.76
N ALA A 96 27.01 -16.06 -38.57
CA ALA A 96 25.82 -15.35 -38.09
C ALA A 96 24.80 -16.28 -37.41
N LEU A 97 24.51 -17.44 -37.99
CA LEU A 97 23.63 -18.46 -37.39
C LEU A 97 24.22 -19.02 -36.10
N ALA A 98 25.53 -19.30 -36.08
CA ALA A 98 26.22 -19.75 -34.90
C ALA A 98 26.22 -18.68 -33.79
N PHE A 99 26.35 -17.40 -34.12
CA PHE A 99 26.23 -16.29 -33.15
C PHE A 99 24.83 -16.18 -32.57
N ALA A 100 23.79 -16.32 -33.40
CA ALA A 100 22.41 -16.30 -32.94
C ALA A 100 22.12 -17.50 -32.00
N GLY A 101 22.55 -18.70 -32.38
CA GLY A 101 22.39 -19.90 -31.55
C GLY A 101 23.17 -19.82 -30.24
N LEU A 102 24.43 -19.38 -30.30
CA LEU A 102 25.28 -19.16 -29.12
C LEU A 102 24.69 -18.07 -28.20
N GLY A 103 24.23 -16.96 -28.78
CA GLY A 103 23.59 -15.87 -28.07
C GLY A 103 22.31 -16.31 -27.35
N TRP A 104 21.47 -17.10 -28.00
CA TRP A 104 20.28 -17.70 -27.39
C TRP A 104 20.64 -18.63 -26.22
N LEU A 105 21.64 -19.50 -26.41
CA LEU A 105 22.10 -20.42 -25.37
C LEU A 105 22.66 -19.66 -24.16
N VAL A 106 23.52 -18.67 -24.39
CA VAL A 106 24.09 -17.80 -23.35
C VAL A 106 22.99 -17.02 -22.62
N ALA A 107 22.04 -16.43 -23.35
CA ALA A 107 20.91 -15.72 -22.77
C ALA A 107 20.04 -16.63 -21.89
N ARG A 108 19.73 -17.85 -22.36
CA ARG A 108 18.97 -18.85 -21.59
C ARG A 108 19.69 -19.23 -20.30
N VAL A 109 21.01 -19.42 -20.36
CA VAL A 109 21.83 -19.70 -19.17
C VAL A 109 21.79 -18.51 -18.20
N CYS A 110 21.94 -17.27 -18.68
CA CYS A 110 21.86 -16.05 -17.88
C CYS A 110 20.48 -15.86 -17.21
N PHE A 111 19.37 -16.03 -17.94
CA PHE A 111 18.03 -15.93 -17.36
C PHE A 111 17.78 -17.02 -16.31
N SER A 112 18.28 -18.24 -16.53
CA SER A 112 18.21 -19.30 -15.53
C SER A 112 19.00 -18.98 -14.25
N ALA A 113 20.12 -18.24 -14.38
CA ALA A 113 20.91 -17.77 -13.26
C ALA A 113 20.17 -16.65 -12.49
N GLN A 114 19.58 -15.70 -13.23
CA GLN A 114 18.77 -14.62 -12.66
C GLN A 114 17.54 -15.13 -11.91
N ALA A 115 16.81 -16.10 -12.46
CA ALA A 115 15.65 -16.73 -11.80
C ALA A 115 16.04 -17.45 -10.49
N ARG A 116 17.21 -18.11 -10.48
CA ARG A 116 17.77 -18.73 -9.27
C ARG A 116 18.18 -17.70 -8.22
N ALA A 117 18.80 -16.59 -8.63
CA ALA A 117 19.14 -15.49 -7.74
C ALA A 117 17.89 -14.81 -7.16
N ALA A 118 16.86 -14.56 -7.99
CA ALA A 118 15.60 -13.97 -7.56
C ALA A 118 14.84 -14.87 -6.57
N SER A 119 14.77 -16.18 -6.84
CA SER A 119 14.13 -17.14 -5.92
C SER A 119 14.88 -17.25 -4.60
N ARG A 120 16.22 -17.29 -4.62
CA ARG A 120 17.05 -17.25 -3.40
C ARG A 120 16.84 -15.97 -2.60
N LEU A 121 16.79 -14.80 -3.25
CA LEU A 121 16.57 -13.52 -2.58
C LEU A 121 15.20 -13.48 -1.90
N ARG A 122 14.13 -13.90 -2.60
CA ARG A 122 12.77 -14.01 -2.01
C ARG A 122 12.74 -14.99 -0.86
N ALA A 123 13.30 -16.19 -1.03
CA ALA A 123 13.35 -17.18 0.02
C ALA A 123 14.08 -16.66 1.26
N THR A 124 15.21 -15.95 1.08
CA THR A 124 15.97 -15.35 2.18
C THR A 124 15.16 -14.28 2.91
N ALA A 125 14.47 -13.40 2.17
CA ALA A 125 13.64 -12.35 2.76
C ALA A 125 12.42 -12.94 3.51
N VAL A 126 11.73 -13.91 2.90
CA VAL A 126 10.59 -14.60 3.53
C VAL A 126 11.03 -15.34 4.79
N ASP A 127 12.12 -16.09 4.72
CA ASP A 127 12.65 -16.84 5.87
C ASP A 127 13.15 -15.91 6.99
N ALA A 128 13.68 -14.73 6.65
CA ALA A 128 14.03 -13.72 7.63
C ALA A 128 12.80 -13.08 8.31
N ILE A 129 11.73 -12.82 7.56
CA ILE A 129 10.47 -12.28 8.11
C ILE A 129 9.80 -13.29 9.02
N LEU A 130 9.69 -14.55 8.59
CA LEU A 130 9.01 -15.60 9.34
C LEU A 130 9.74 -15.98 10.64
N ARG A 131 11.07 -15.80 10.67
CA ARG A 131 11.91 -16.09 11.85
C ARG A 131 12.27 -14.85 12.66
N ALA A 132 11.70 -13.69 12.34
CA ALA A 132 12.00 -12.46 13.06
C ALA A 132 11.37 -12.50 14.46
N PRO A 133 12.13 -12.16 15.53
CA PRO A 133 11.57 -12.07 16.87
C PRO A 133 10.56 -10.92 16.98
N PRO A 134 9.58 -11.00 17.90
CA PRO A 134 8.50 -10.01 18.04
C PRO A 134 9.00 -8.58 18.34
N GLY A 135 10.25 -8.41 18.80
CA GLY A 135 10.90 -7.12 19.03
C GLY A 135 11.54 -6.45 17.80
N ALA A 136 11.53 -7.07 16.61
CA ALA A 136 12.18 -6.54 15.40
C ALA A 136 11.20 -5.94 14.35
N ARG A 137 10.07 -5.39 14.81
CA ARG A 137 8.94 -4.96 13.95
C ARG A 137 9.32 -3.89 12.91
N GLU A 138 10.17 -2.93 13.25
CA GLU A 138 10.58 -1.86 12.33
C GLU A 138 11.49 -2.38 11.20
N ASP A 139 12.45 -3.25 11.56
CA ASP A 139 13.35 -3.90 10.60
C ASP A 139 12.56 -4.75 9.59
N VAL A 140 11.54 -5.48 10.06
CA VAL A 140 10.65 -6.31 9.22
C VAL A 140 9.79 -5.48 8.26
N ARG A 141 9.32 -4.29 8.67
CA ARG A 141 8.49 -3.42 7.81
C ARG A 141 9.25 -2.88 6.59
N ALA A 142 10.56 -2.68 6.71
CA ALA A 142 11.38 -2.19 5.61
C ALA A 142 11.72 -3.26 4.54
N LEU A 143 11.67 -4.54 4.91
CA LEU A 143 12.13 -5.65 4.06
C LEU A 143 11.39 -5.80 2.71
N PRO A 144 10.04 -5.70 2.62
CA PRO A 144 9.35 -5.89 1.34
C PRO A 144 9.76 -4.88 0.27
N GLY A 145 9.86 -3.59 0.62
CA GLY A 145 10.27 -2.53 -0.30
C GLY A 145 11.74 -2.65 -0.74
N LEU A 146 12.63 -3.00 0.19
CA LEU A 146 14.03 -3.27 -0.10
C LEU A 146 14.21 -4.52 -0.98
N THR A 147 13.42 -5.57 -0.75
CA THR A 147 13.44 -6.80 -1.56
C THR A 147 12.92 -6.55 -2.96
N GLY A 148 11.81 -5.80 -3.11
CA GLY A 148 11.25 -5.46 -4.42
C GLY A 148 12.21 -4.64 -5.28
N SER A 149 12.86 -3.63 -4.69
CA SER A 149 13.87 -2.81 -5.37
C SER A 149 15.14 -3.60 -5.70
N ALA A 150 15.58 -4.50 -4.82
CA ALA A 150 16.72 -5.39 -5.09
C ALA A 150 16.44 -6.41 -6.22
N LEU A 151 15.19 -6.89 -6.34
CA LEU A 151 14.75 -7.77 -7.43
C LEU A 151 14.72 -7.04 -8.78
N ALA A 152 14.19 -5.82 -8.82
CA ALA A 152 14.14 -5.00 -10.03
C ALA A 152 15.55 -4.68 -10.57
N GLY A 153 16.53 -4.54 -9.68
CA GLY A 153 17.91 -4.22 -10.00
C GLY A 153 18.84 -5.40 -10.33
N LEU A 154 18.35 -6.64 -10.30
CA LEU A 154 19.20 -7.83 -10.36
C LEU A 154 19.81 -8.04 -11.78
N PRO A 155 21.14 -7.99 -11.96
CA PRO A 155 21.75 -8.09 -13.28
C PRO A 155 21.75 -9.52 -13.83
N ALA A 156 21.15 -9.72 -15.02
CA ALA A 156 21.10 -11.03 -15.68
C ALA A 156 22.47 -11.57 -16.14
N ALA A 157 23.40 -10.66 -16.47
CA ALA A 157 24.62 -11.00 -17.19
C ALA A 157 25.93 -10.92 -16.36
N GLY A 158 25.84 -10.69 -15.04
CA GLY A 158 26.96 -10.82 -14.07
C GLY A 158 28.38 -10.54 -14.60
N ILE A 159 29.27 -11.54 -14.52
CA ILE A 159 30.68 -11.46 -14.96
C ILE A 159 30.87 -11.66 -16.48
N LEU A 160 29.82 -12.11 -17.19
CA LEU A 160 29.87 -12.40 -18.62
C LEU A 160 30.24 -11.17 -19.46
N VAL A 161 29.57 -10.05 -19.22
CA VAL A 161 29.81 -8.83 -19.99
C VAL A 161 31.26 -8.35 -19.82
N PRO A 162 31.82 -8.21 -18.60
CA PRO A 162 33.25 -7.91 -18.41
C PRO A 162 34.18 -8.87 -19.17
N ALA A 163 33.93 -10.20 -19.09
CA ALA A 163 34.76 -11.19 -19.77
C ALA A 163 34.69 -11.05 -21.30
N MET A 164 33.50 -10.84 -21.86
CA MET A 164 33.31 -10.59 -23.29
C MET A 164 33.94 -9.27 -23.74
N THR A 165 33.95 -8.23 -22.89
CA THR A 165 34.63 -6.98 -23.24
C THR A 165 36.14 -7.12 -23.33
N LEU A 166 36.75 -7.80 -22.36
CA LEU A 166 38.18 -8.10 -22.40
C LEU A 166 38.51 -8.92 -23.65
N ALA A 167 37.72 -9.97 -23.93
CA ALA A 167 37.91 -10.81 -25.11
C ALA A 167 37.77 -10.01 -26.42
N ALA A 168 36.79 -9.11 -26.53
CA ALA A 168 36.59 -8.28 -27.72
C ALA A 168 37.71 -7.25 -27.91
N VAL A 169 38.22 -6.63 -26.84
CA VAL A 169 39.36 -5.70 -26.90
C VAL A 169 40.64 -6.44 -27.31
N LEU A 170 40.91 -7.61 -26.72
CA LEU A 170 42.05 -8.44 -27.09
C LEU A 170 41.96 -8.91 -28.55
N LEU A 171 40.79 -9.31 -29.01
CA LEU A 171 40.55 -9.67 -30.40
C LEU A 171 40.79 -8.49 -31.35
N ALA A 172 40.32 -7.28 -31.01
CA ALA A 172 40.55 -6.08 -31.80
C ALA A 172 42.05 -5.72 -31.90
N LEU A 173 42.79 -5.81 -30.80
CA LEU A 173 44.23 -5.56 -30.81
C LEU A 173 45.02 -6.66 -31.54
N ALA A 174 44.64 -7.92 -31.37
CA ALA A 174 45.26 -9.05 -32.05
C ALA A 174 45.03 -8.98 -33.57
N THR A 175 43.80 -8.69 -34.01
CA THR A 175 43.49 -8.50 -35.43
C THR A 175 44.24 -7.31 -36.02
N ALA A 176 44.37 -6.19 -35.29
CA ALA A 176 45.23 -5.08 -35.70
C ALA A 176 46.69 -5.50 -35.88
N ALA A 177 47.25 -6.23 -34.92
CA ALA A 177 48.65 -6.69 -34.95
C ALA A 177 48.92 -7.66 -36.11
N LEU A 178 47.96 -8.54 -36.40
CA LEU A 178 48.04 -9.52 -37.49
C LEU A 178 47.90 -8.88 -38.88
N VAL A 179 47.07 -7.83 -38.99
CA VAL A 179 46.81 -7.12 -40.25
C VAL A 179 47.89 -6.11 -40.57
N ALA A 180 48.17 -5.21 -39.63
CA ALA A 180 49.12 -4.13 -39.78
C ALA A 180 49.47 -3.60 -38.39
N ALA A 181 50.64 -3.97 -37.87
CA ALA A 181 51.09 -3.58 -36.53
C ALA A 181 51.01 -2.05 -36.27
N ARG A 182 51.12 -1.22 -37.33
CA ARG A 182 50.92 0.24 -37.27
C ARG A 182 49.51 0.69 -36.86
N LEU A 183 48.48 -0.14 -37.04
CA LEU A 183 47.10 0.15 -36.63
C LEU A 183 46.87 -0.09 -35.14
N VAL A 184 47.73 -0.86 -34.47
CA VAL A 184 47.61 -1.15 -33.03
C VAL A 184 47.54 0.12 -32.17
N PRO A 185 48.44 1.12 -32.32
CA PRO A 185 48.33 2.36 -31.53
C PRO A 185 47.05 3.15 -31.85
N ALA A 186 46.65 3.25 -33.13
CA ALA A 186 45.42 3.93 -33.52
C ALA A 186 44.17 3.25 -32.92
N MET A 187 44.15 1.92 -32.92
CA MET A 187 43.12 1.08 -32.30
C MET A 187 43.06 1.27 -30.79
N ALA A 188 44.21 1.21 -30.11
CA ALA A 188 44.29 1.39 -28.66
C ALA A 188 43.82 2.79 -28.23
N ILE A 189 44.29 3.84 -28.92
CA ILE A 189 43.86 5.23 -28.67
C ILE A 189 42.37 5.39 -28.95
N GLY A 190 41.85 4.80 -30.03
CA GLY A 190 40.44 4.85 -30.38
C GLY A 190 39.55 4.17 -29.33
N LEU A 191 39.93 3.00 -28.84
CA LEU A 191 39.18 2.27 -27.81
C LEU A 191 39.20 3.03 -26.48
N LEU A 192 40.35 3.63 -26.13
CA LEU A 192 40.47 4.50 -24.96
C LEU A 192 39.56 5.74 -25.08
N ALA A 193 39.55 6.40 -26.24
CA ALA A 193 38.71 7.56 -26.51
C ALA A 193 37.22 7.22 -26.40
N VAL A 194 36.78 6.09 -26.98
CA VAL A 194 35.40 5.60 -26.86
C VAL A 194 35.06 5.26 -25.40
N GLY A 195 35.96 4.59 -24.68
CA GLY A 195 35.79 4.25 -23.27
C GLY A 195 35.62 5.49 -22.39
N LEU A 196 36.48 6.49 -22.54
CA LEU A 196 36.41 7.76 -21.81
C LEU A 196 35.14 8.55 -22.15
N ALA A 197 34.77 8.61 -23.44
CA ALA A 197 33.54 9.28 -23.86
C ALA A 197 32.30 8.62 -23.25
N ARG A 198 32.24 7.28 -23.25
CA ARG A 198 31.14 6.53 -22.61
C ARG A 198 31.12 6.69 -21.09
N ALA A 199 32.27 6.67 -20.44
CA ALA A 199 32.38 6.90 -18.99
C ALA A 199 31.88 8.29 -18.61
N LEU A 200 32.26 9.33 -19.37
CA LEU A 200 31.80 10.70 -19.14
C LEU A 200 30.29 10.85 -19.37
N GLN A 201 29.76 10.32 -20.48
CA GLN A 201 28.33 10.34 -20.77
C GLN A 201 27.51 9.77 -19.63
N ILE A 202 27.97 8.66 -19.06
CA ILE A 202 27.17 7.98 -18.05
C ILE A 202 27.39 8.58 -16.65
N ARG A 203 28.58 9.12 -16.34
CA ARG A 203 28.77 9.96 -15.13
C ARG A 203 27.80 11.13 -15.11
N ARG A 204 27.69 11.85 -16.24
CA ARG A 204 26.72 12.95 -16.41
C ARG A 204 25.28 12.45 -16.44
N GLY A 205 25.05 11.24 -16.97
CA GLY A 205 23.76 10.57 -16.96
C GLY A 205 23.26 10.26 -15.55
N LEU A 206 24.15 9.75 -14.68
CA LEU A 206 23.85 9.49 -13.27
C LEU A 206 23.53 10.77 -12.51
N GLU A 207 24.35 11.80 -12.69
CA GLU A 207 24.15 13.13 -12.08
C GLU A 207 22.78 13.70 -12.47
N ARG A 208 22.40 13.56 -13.75
CA ARG A 208 21.05 13.92 -14.21
C ARG A 208 19.96 13.10 -13.52
N THR A 209 20.10 11.78 -13.45
CA THR A 209 19.07 10.92 -12.84
C THR A 209 18.91 11.17 -11.34
N SER A 210 20.00 11.40 -10.60
CA SER A 210 19.94 11.73 -9.18
C SER A 210 19.29 13.09 -8.95
N LEU A 211 19.64 14.09 -9.77
CA LEU A 211 19.02 15.42 -9.68
C LEU A 211 17.53 15.39 -10.07
N ARG A 212 17.14 14.57 -11.05
CA ARG A 212 15.73 14.33 -11.39
C ARG A 212 14.95 13.71 -10.25
N GLN A 213 15.51 12.70 -9.59
CA GLN A 213 14.87 12.07 -8.43
C GLN A 213 14.75 13.06 -7.26
N GLN A 214 15.78 13.88 -7.01
CA GLN A 214 15.72 14.94 -6.00
C GLN A 214 14.68 16.02 -6.34
N GLU A 215 14.58 16.44 -7.60
CA GLU A 215 13.56 17.37 -8.05
C GLU A 215 12.16 16.79 -7.88
N GLN A 216 11.93 15.52 -8.27
CA GLN A 216 10.67 14.82 -8.04
C GLN A 216 10.31 14.74 -6.55
N ALA A 217 11.25 14.32 -5.70
CA ALA A 217 11.03 14.24 -4.25
C ALA A 217 10.75 15.61 -3.63
N ALA A 218 11.44 16.67 -4.08
CA ALA A 218 11.21 18.04 -3.61
C ALA A 218 9.85 18.59 -4.05
N VAL A 219 9.40 18.24 -5.27
CA VAL A 219 8.05 18.58 -5.76
C VAL A 219 6.98 17.82 -4.97
N GLU A 220 7.17 16.52 -4.75
CA GLU A 220 6.25 15.71 -3.93
C GLU A 220 6.16 16.22 -2.49
N ALA A 221 7.29 16.49 -1.85
CA ALA A 221 7.32 17.08 -0.50
C ALA A 221 6.68 18.48 -0.47
N GLY A 222 6.93 19.32 -1.49
CA GLY A 222 6.31 20.64 -1.61
C GLY A 222 4.80 20.60 -1.82
N LEU A 223 4.31 19.63 -2.59
CA LEU A 223 2.88 19.39 -2.77
C LEU A 223 2.24 18.80 -1.51
N GLY A 224 2.93 17.91 -0.80
CA GLY A 224 2.52 17.39 0.50
C GLY A 224 2.40 18.50 1.55
N ASP A 225 3.42 19.36 1.66
CA ASP A 225 3.41 20.56 2.50
C ASP A 225 2.25 21.50 2.13
N LEU A 226 1.98 21.70 0.84
CA LEU A 226 0.88 22.54 0.37
C LEU A 226 -0.48 21.94 0.75
N ILE A 227 -0.65 20.62 0.67
CA ILE A 227 -1.87 19.91 1.08
C ILE A 227 -2.11 20.09 2.59
N LEU A 228 -1.06 19.99 3.40
CA LEU A 228 -1.13 20.23 4.85
C LEU A 228 -1.46 21.69 5.18
N ARG A 229 -0.92 22.66 4.43
CA ARG A 229 -1.11 24.11 4.67
C ARG A 229 -2.33 24.70 3.96
N MET A 230 -2.99 23.91 3.13
CA MET A 230 -4.08 24.34 2.27
C MET A 230 -5.27 24.99 3.01
N PRO A 231 -5.61 24.60 4.26
CA PRO A 231 -6.56 25.35 5.08
C PRO A 231 -6.13 26.81 5.29
N ALA A 232 -4.89 27.07 5.73
CA ALA A 232 -4.37 28.44 5.92
C ALA A 232 -4.23 29.22 4.59
N VAL A 233 -3.88 28.54 3.49
CA VAL A 233 -3.78 29.17 2.16
C VAL A 233 -5.14 29.68 1.65
N ARG A 234 -6.20 28.92 1.95
CA ARG A 234 -7.58 29.32 1.64
C ARG A 234 -8.09 30.38 2.62
N ALA A 235 -7.77 30.26 3.90
CA ALA A 235 -8.16 31.19 4.96
C ALA A 235 -7.65 32.62 4.69
N HIS A 236 -6.39 32.75 4.26
CA HIS A 236 -5.71 34.05 4.13
C HIS A 236 -5.50 34.51 2.68
N GLY A 237 -6.12 33.85 1.69
CA GLY A 237 -5.99 34.23 0.28
C GLY A 237 -4.56 34.15 -0.27
N SER A 238 -3.66 33.42 0.40
CA SER A 238 -2.22 33.40 0.09
C SER A 238 -1.86 32.45 -1.07
N ALA A 239 -2.83 32.07 -1.89
CA ALA A 239 -2.63 31.16 -3.03
C ALA A 239 -1.60 31.68 -4.05
N MET A 240 -1.57 33.00 -4.30
CA MET A 240 -0.54 33.60 -5.17
C MET A 240 0.85 33.54 -4.53
N PHE A 241 0.93 33.67 -3.20
CA PHE A 241 2.18 33.53 -2.44
C PHE A 241 2.69 32.09 -2.47
N GLU A 242 1.85 31.08 -2.20
CA GLU A 242 2.28 29.68 -2.28
C GLU A 242 2.61 29.24 -3.72
N ARG A 243 1.85 29.70 -4.72
CA ARG A 243 2.23 29.51 -6.13
C ARG A 243 3.59 30.11 -6.44
N ARG A 244 3.89 31.31 -5.92
CA ARG A 244 5.20 31.94 -6.10
C ARG A 244 6.30 31.19 -5.36
N ARG A 245 6.07 30.74 -4.11
CA ARG A 245 7.01 29.96 -3.30
C ARG A 245 7.33 28.60 -3.94
N LEU A 246 6.31 27.86 -4.37
CA LEU A 246 6.49 26.59 -5.09
C LEU A 246 7.15 26.80 -6.45
N GLY A 247 6.78 27.87 -7.17
CA GLY A 247 7.43 28.25 -8.42
C GLY A 247 8.91 28.59 -8.24
N LEU A 248 9.29 29.25 -7.14
CA LEU A 248 10.70 29.54 -6.82
C LEU A 248 11.49 28.27 -6.45
N ARG A 249 10.91 27.35 -5.67
CA ARG A 249 11.53 26.05 -5.34
C ARG A 249 11.69 25.15 -6.57
N ALA A 250 10.68 25.10 -7.43
CA ALA A 250 10.74 24.39 -8.70
C ALA A 250 11.82 25.00 -9.61
N ARG A 251 11.91 26.33 -9.72
CA ARG A 251 12.97 27.00 -10.51
C ARG A 251 14.37 26.77 -9.94
N ALA A 252 14.52 26.72 -8.62
CA ALA A 252 15.81 26.50 -7.97
C ALA A 252 16.40 25.11 -8.26
N THR A 253 15.55 24.09 -8.33
CA THR A 253 15.93 22.69 -8.65
C THR A 253 16.00 22.44 -10.16
N HIS A 254 15.09 23.04 -10.94
CA HIS A 254 15.12 22.97 -12.39
C HIS A 254 16.41 23.55 -13.00
N GLY A 255 17.00 24.59 -12.38
CA GLY A 255 18.24 25.20 -12.86
C GLY A 255 19.48 24.29 -12.77
N THR A 256 19.57 23.46 -11.72
CA THR A 256 20.65 22.48 -11.57
C THR A 256 20.43 21.26 -12.45
N LEU A 257 19.18 20.79 -12.57
CA LEU A 257 18.84 19.74 -13.51
C LEU A 257 19.13 20.16 -14.96
N ALA A 258 18.68 21.35 -15.38
CA ALA A 258 18.90 21.84 -16.74
C ALA A 258 20.40 21.92 -17.08
N ARG A 259 21.24 22.32 -16.12
CA ARG A 259 22.71 22.30 -16.27
C ARG A 259 23.26 20.88 -16.41
N ALA A 260 22.74 19.92 -15.64
CA ALA A 260 23.13 18.51 -15.76
C ALA A 260 22.67 17.89 -17.10
N GLU A 261 21.48 18.26 -17.59
CA GLU A 261 20.98 17.85 -18.91
C GLU A 261 21.83 18.44 -20.03
N ALA A 262 22.17 19.73 -19.95
CA ALA A 262 23.10 20.36 -20.88
C ALA A 262 24.48 19.69 -20.82
N ALA A 263 25.02 19.41 -19.63
CA ALA A 263 26.30 18.73 -19.47
C ALA A 263 26.29 17.31 -20.07
N LEU A 264 25.17 16.58 -19.97
CA LEU A 264 24.99 15.31 -20.65
C LEU A 264 24.93 15.47 -22.17
N ALA A 265 24.23 16.49 -22.67
CA ALA A 265 24.19 16.79 -24.10
C ALA A 265 25.60 17.14 -24.64
N TYR A 266 26.37 17.96 -23.92
CA TYR A 266 27.76 18.26 -24.25
C TYR A 266 28.67 17.04 -24.19
N ALA A 267 28.47 16.12 -23.23
CA ALA A 267 29.22 14.87 -23.18
C ALA A 267 28.86 13.90 -24.34
N ARG A 268 27.69 14.06 -24.97
CA ARG A 268 27.29 13.26 -26.14
C ARG A 268 27.91 13.73 -27.44
N ALA A 269 28.11 15.04 -27.59
CA ALA A 269 28.68 15.64 -28.80
C ALA A 269 30.02 15.03 -29.26
N PRO A 270 31.07 14.90 -28.42
CA PRO A 270 32.34 14.33 -28.85
C PRO A 270 32.24 12.83 -29.18
N ALA A 271 31.32 12.09 -28.55
CA ALA A 271 31.12 10.68 -28.88
C ALA A 271 30.51 10.48 -30.28
N LEU A 272 29.64 11.41 -30.73
CA LEU A 272 29.15 11.41 -32.11
C LEU A 272 30.27 11.73 -33.10
N ALA A 273 31.16 12.68 -32.76
CA ALA A 273 32.33 12.99 -33.58
C ALA A 273 33.28 11.78 -33.70
N LEU A 274 33.51 11.03 -32.61
CA LEU A 274 34.35 9.83 -32.62
C LEU A 274 33.83 8.75 -33.59
N VAL A 275 32.51 8.60 -33.76
CA VAL A 275 31.93 7.63 -34.72
C VAL A 275 32.35 7.94 -36.16
N VAL A 276 32.56 9.22 -36.50
CA VAL A 276 32.96 9.65 -37.85
C VAL A 276 34.49 9.72 -37.98
N LEU A 277 35.17 10.29 -36.97
CA LEU A 277 36.61 10.54 -37.02
C LEU A 277 37.44 9.27 -36.88
N LEU A 278 37.03 8.30 -36.05
CA LEU A 278 37.82 7.09 -35.84
C LEU A 278 37.99 6.27 -37.12
N PRO A 279 36.94 5.94 -37.90
CA PRO A 279 37.11 5.29 -39.19
C PRO A 279 38.04 6.05 -40.13
N ALA A 280 37.94 7.38 -40.20
CA ALA A 280 38.82 8.21 -41.02
C ALA A 280 40.29 8.14 -40.54
N ILE A 281 40.53 8.15 -39.23
CA ILE A 281 41.87 7.97 -38.64
C ILE A 281 42.41 6.58 -38.92
N PHE A 282 41.58 5.52 -38.84
CA PHE A 282 41.98 4.16 -39.22
C PHE A 282 42.39 4.07 -40.69
N VAL A 283 41.62 4.66 -41.60
CA VAL A 283 41.97 4.73 -43.03
C VAL A 283 43.25 5.54 -43.23
N ALA A 284 43.37 6.71 -42.62
CA ALA A 284 44.56 7.56 -42.74
C ALA A 284 45.83 6.87 -42.21
N THR A 285 45.74 6.18 -41.07
CA THR A 285 46.86 5.40 -40.49
C THR A 285 47.20 4.17 -41.32
N ALA A 286 46.22 3.54 -41.97
CA ALA A 286 46.45 2.46 -42.92
C ALA A 286 47.16 2.90 -44.20
N LEU A 287 46.93 4.15 -44.64
CA LEU A 287 47.53 4.77 -45.82
C LEU A 287 48.86 5.50 -45.54
N TRP A 288 49.20 5.73 -44.27
CA TRP A 288 50.40 6.47 -43.87
C TRP A 288 51.66 5.63 -44.04
N HIS A 289 52.58 6.07 -44.89
CA HIS A 289 53.87 5.39 -45.13
C HIS A 289 55.02 5.97 -44.30
N GLY A 290 54.92 7.21 -43.81
CA GLY A 290 55.95 7.84 -42.96
C GLY A 290 57.27 8.15 -43.69
N PRO A 291 58.05 9.13 -43.19
CA PRO A 291 59.38 9.41 -43.73
C PRO A 291 60.35 8.30 -43.27
N GLY A 292 60.83 7.48 -44.20
CA GLY A 292 61.72 6.35 -43.94
C GLY A 292 61.09 4.96 -44.01
N ALA A 293 59.87 4.81 -44.55
CA ALA A 293 59.37 3.48 -44.91
C ALA A 293 60.34 2.80 -45.89
N PRO A 294 60.67 1.51 -45.68
CA PRO A 294 61.49 0.76 -46.63
C PRO A 294 60.83 0.82 -48.01
N GLU A 295 61.62 1.12 -49.04
CA GLU A 295 61.16 1.08 -50.43
C GLU A 295 60.54 -0.30 -50.71
N GLY A 296 59.24 -0.34 -50.99
CA GLY A 296 58.48 -1.59 -51.16
C GLY A 296 57.60 -2.01 -49.98
N ALA A 297 57.37 -1.16 -48.97
CA ALA A 297 56.37 -1.45 -47.92
C ALA A 297 54.99 -1.75 -48.53
N GLU A 298 54.50 -2.99 -48.34
CA GLU A 298 53.23 -3.41 -48.92
C GLU A 298 52.07 -2.53 -48.40
N PRO A 299 51.21 -2.01 -49.30
CA PRO A 299 50.02 -1.26 -48.89
C PRO A 299 49.11 -2.16 -48.03
N THR A 300 48.47 -1.58 -47.00
CA THR A 300 47.51 -2.34 -46.18
C THR A 300 46.38 -2.83 -47.09
N MET A 301 46.21 -4.15 -47.18
CA MET A 301 45.15 -4.73 -48.00
C MET A 301 43.76 -4.23 -47.52
N PRO A 302 42.84 -3.85 -48.43
CA PRO A 302 41.53 -3.32 -48.07
C PRO A 302 40.71 -4.25 -47.16
N GLY A 303 40.78 -5.57 -47.36
CA GLY A 303 40.07 -6.52 -46.50
C GLY A 303 40.65 -6.60 -45.11
N ALA A 304 41.95 -6.43 -44.98
CA ALA A 304 42.63 -6.43 -43.69
C ALA A 304 42.19 -5.20 -42.87
N LEU A 305 42.11 -4.03 -43.50
CA LEU A 305 41.57 -2.81 -42.89
C LEU A 305 40.10 -2.97 -42.45
N ALA A 306 39.27 -3.60 -43.29
CA ALA A 306 37.86 -3.81 -42.97
C ALA A 306 37.66 -4.78 -41.79
N ALA A 307 38.45 -5.85 -41.70
CA ALA A 307 38.43 -6.76 -40.56
C ALA A 307 38.88 -6.06 -39.26
N ALA A 308 39.92 -5.23 -39.31
CA ALA A 308 40.35 -4.44 -38.17
C ALA A 308 39.27 -3.44 -37.72
N ALA A 309 38.61 -2.75 -38.66
CA ALA A 309 37.51 -1.83 -38.36
C ALA A 309 36.29 -2.55 -37.76
N ALA A 310 35.92 -3.73 -38.26
CA ALA A 310 34.83 -4.52 -37.69
C ALA A 310 35.15 -5.02 -36.27
N ALA A 311 36.41 -5.43 -36.01
CA ALA A 311 36.87 -5.81 -34.68
C ALA A 311 36.84 -4.62 -33.70
N PHE A 312 37.20 -3.42 -34.17
CA PHE A 312 37.09 -2.17 -33.41
C PHE A 312 35.64 -1.89 -32.99
N VAL A 313 34.69 -1.96 -33.92
CA VAL A 313 33.26 -1.72 -33.66
C VAL A 313 32.71 -2.72 -32.63
N LEU A 314 33.07 -3.99 -32.75
CA LEU A 314 32.69 -5.03 -31.78
C LEU A 314 33.22 -4.71 -30.37
N ALA A 315 34.50 -4.37 -30.25
CA ALA A 315 35.12 -3.99 -28.98
C ALA A 315 34.46 -2.73 -28.38
N ALA A 316 34.19 -1.70 -29.20
CA ALA A 316 33.51 -0.47 -28.78
C ALA A 316 32.08 -0.73 -28.27
N ALA A 317 31.31 -1.60 -28.95
CA ALA A 317 29.97 -2.00 -28.52
C ALA A 317 30.00 -2.78 -27.19
N MET A 318 30.97 -3.67 -27.04
CA MET A 318 31.17 -4.42 -25.81
C MET A 318 31.56 -3.52 -24.63
N ILE A 319 32.46 -2.56 -24.83
CA ILE A 319 32.78 -1.52 -23.83
C ILE A 319 31.51 -0.78 -23.40
N ALA A 320 30.65 -0.37 -24.33
CA ALA A 320 29.39 0.29 -23.99
C ALA A 320 28.46 -0.61 -23.14
N ALA A 321 28.39 -1.91 -23.43
CA ALA A 321 27.62 -2.87 -22.65
C ALA A 321 28.17 -3.07 -21.23
N PHE A 322 29.49 -3.17 -21.06
CA PHE A 322 30.13 -3.27 -19.74
C PHE A 322 29.87 -2.04 -18.89
N VAL A 323 30.05 -0.86 -19.48
CA VAL A 323 29.81 0.38 -18.76
C VAL A 323 28.33 0.46 -18.33
N ARG A 324 27.37 0.13 -19.19
CA ARG A 324 25.94 0.05 -18.80
C ARG A 324 25.70 -0.88 -17.60
N LEU A 325 26.31 -2.08 -17.61
CA LEU A 325 26.19 -3.03 -16.51
C LEU A 325 26.84 -2.52 -15.22
N TRP A 326 27.99 -1.86 -15.33
CA TRP A 326 28.69 -1.24 -14.20
C TRP A 326 27.81 -0.21 -13.50
N PHE A 327 27.06 0.57 -14.27
CA PHE A 327 26.14 1.56 -13.71
C PHE A 327 24.92 0.94 -13.04
N LEU A 328 24.33 -0.10 -13.64
CA LEU A 328 23.27 -0.86 -12.99
C LEU A 328 23.74 -1.42 -11.63
N ARG A 329 24.99 -1.88 -11.53
CA ARG A 329 25.60 -2.29 -10.25
C ARG A 329 25.68 -1.12 -9.27
N MET A 330 26.18 0.05 -9.69
CA MET A 330 26.31 1.21 -8.79
C MET A 330 24.95 1.74 -8.30
N GLU A 331 23.93 1.70 -9.14
CA GLU A 331 22.57 2.10 -8.80
C GLU A 331 21.93 1.13 -7.78
N THR A 332 22.23 -0.16 -7.88
CA THR A 332 21.56 -1.22 -7.10
C THR A 332 22.33 -1.64 -5.85
N ALA A 333 23.65 -1.43 -5.80
CA ALA A 333 24.49 -1.79 -4.67
C ALA A 333 24.04 -1.18 -3.32
N PRO A 334 23.63 0.11 -3.23
CA PRO A 334 23.12 0.67 -1.97
C PRO A 334 21.88 -0.06 -1.45
N THR A 335 21.00 -0.49 -2.35
CA THR A 335 19.80 -1.26 -2.00
C THR A 335 20.16 -2.64 -1.45
N TYR A 336 21.13 -3.33 -2.07
CA TYR A 336 21.65 -4.61 -1.56
C TYR A 336 22.35 -4.45 -0.21
N GLN A 337 23.07 -3.36 0.00
CA GLN A 337 23.71 -3.05 1.28
C GLN A 337 22.67 -2.82 2.39
N ARG A 338 21.64 -2.00 2.14
CA ARG A 338 20.55 -1.77 3.10
C ARG A 338 19.77 -3.04 3.39
N LEU A 339 19.48 -3.85 2.37
CA LEU A 339 18.80 -5.13 2.54
C LEU A 339 19.66 -6.10 3.36
N ALA A 340 20.97 -6.19 3.08
CA ALA A 340 21.88 -7.03 3.84
C ALA A 340 21.98 -6.58 5.31
N GLN A 341 22.09 -5.27 5.57
CA GLN A 341 22.10 -4.71 6.92
C GLN A 341 20.81 -5.03 7.68
N ALA A 342 19.65 -4.87 7.03
CA ALA A 342 18.36 -5.22 7.63
C ALA A 342 18.25 -6.73 7.93
N LEU A 343 18.74 -7.58 7.04
CA LEU A 343 18.76 -9.03 7.24
C LEU A 343 19.76 -9.47 8.32
N ASP A 344 20.96 -8.89 8.35
CA ASP A 344 22.00 -9.20 9.34
C ASP A 344 21.53 -8.76 10.74
N GLY A 345 20.89 -7.59 10.86
CA GLY A 345 20.28 -7.10 12.11
C GLY A 345 19.14 -7.97 12.65
N LEU A 346 18.47 -8.75 11.79
CA LEU A 346 17.49 -9.77 12.18
C LEU A 346 18.15 -11.10 12.56
N ALA A 347 19.30 -11.42 11.97
CA ALA A 347 20.02 -12.66 12.22
C ALA A 347 20.74 -12.67 13.58
N ASP A 348 21.30 -11.53 14.01
CA ASP A 348 21.95 -11.38 15.33
C ASP A 348 20.97 -11.51 16.50
N LYS A 349 19.66 -11.39 16.23
CA LYS A 349 18.59 -11.55 17.23
C LYS A 349 18.00 -12.97 17.26
N ARG A 350 18.60 -13.96 16.57
CA ARG A 350 18.09 -15.34 16.49
C ARG A 350 18.48 -16.19 17.69
N THR A 351 17.48 -16.79 18.33
CA THR A 351 17.58 -18.04 19.11
C THR A 351 17.63 -19.25 18.17
N ALA A 352 18.37 -20.31 18.56
CA ALA A 352 18.69 -21.47 17.72
C ALA A 352 17.44 -22.28 17.28
N PRO A 353 17.45 -22.92 16.08
CA PRO A 353 16.31 -23.69 15.59
C PRO A 353 16.13 -24.99 16.38
N HIS A 354 15.10 -25.05 17.23
CA HIS A 354 14.64 -26.29 17.82
C HIS A 354 13.69 -27.02 16.84
N ARG A 355 13.85 -28.35 16.72
CA ARG A 355 12.94 -29.20 15.95
C ARG A 355 11.60 -29.17 16.68
N ALA A 356 10.59 -28.53 16.09
CA ALA A 356 9.31 -28.33 16.76
C ALA A 356 8.69 -29.68 17.16
N ALA A 357 8.35 -29.81 18.45
CA ALA A 357 7.65 -30.96 18.98
C ALA A 357 6.19 -30.96 18.49
N ALA A 358 5.60 -32.15 18.35
CA ALA A 358 4.19 -32.28 18.01
C ALA A 358 3.30 -31.67 19.10
N PHE A 359 2.22 -31.01 18.72
CA PHE A 359 1.28 -30.45 19.68
C PHE A 359 0.52 -31.56 20.43
N PRO A 360 0.53 -31.59 21.76
CA PRO A 360 -0.16 -32.63 22.52
C PRO A 360 -1.68 -32.51 22.39
N THR A 361 -2.37 -33.64 22.29
CA THR A 361 -3.83 -33.68 22.11
C THR A 361 -4.62 -33.26 23.35
N SER A 362 -4.07 -33.52 24.53
CA SER A 362 -4.67 -33.20 25.83
C SER A 362 -3.63 -33.28 26.94
N GLY A 363 -3.85 -32.56 28.04
CA GLY A 363 -3.04 -32.67 29.25
C GLY A 363 -3.06 -31.38 30.06
N PRO A 364 -2.47 -31.37 31.27
CA PRO A 364 -2.45 -30.18 32.11
C PRO A 364 -1.55 -29.09 31.50
N LEU A 365 -1.89 -27.84 31.79
CA LEU A 365 -1.01 -26.69 31.58
C LEU A 365 -0.26 -26.45 32.88
N ILE A 366 1.05 -26.66 32.89
CA ILE A 366 1.90 -26.60 34.08
C ILE A 366 2.90 -25.46 33.93
N ALA A 367 2.92 -24.55 34.89
CA ALA A 367 3.96 -23.57 35.08
C ALA A 367 4.88 -24.01 36.22
N THR A 368 6.19 -23.94 35.99
CA THR A 368 7.23 -24.30 36.97
C THR A 368 8.21 -23.15 37.08
N ASP A 369 8.24 -22.48 38.22
CA ASP A 369 9.00 -21.25 38.51
C ASP A 369 8.93 -20.20 37.38
N ALA A 370 7.75 -20.07 36.75
CA ALA A 370 7.61 -19.27 35.54
C ALA A 370 7.57 -17.76 35.87
N GLY A 371 8.53 -17.00 35.35
CA GLY A 371 8.57 -15.54 35.44
C GLY A 371 8.71 -14.89 34.06
N ALA A 372 8.09 -13.74 33.83
CA ALA A 372 8.11 -13.08 32.52
C ALA A 372 7.96 -11.55 32.63
N TYR A 373 8.37 -10.85 31.57
CA TYR A 373 8.13 -9.41 31.38
C TYR A 373 7.37 -9.19 30.09
N ASP A 374 6.26 -8.46 30.17
CA ASP A 374 5.49 -8.07 29.00
C ASP A 374 5.89 -6.66 28.53
N PRO A 375 6.56 -6.51 27.36
CA PRO A 375 6.87 -5.21 26.82
C PRO A 375 5.65 -4.44 26.31
N ALA A 376 4.51 -5.10 26.03
CA ALA A 376 3.31 -4.45 25.55
C ALA A 376 2.56 -3.72 26.67
N SER A 377 2.38 -4.36 27.82
CA SER A 377 1.74 -3.76 29.00
C SER A 377 2.73 -3.10 29.97
N GLY A 378 4.01 -3.47 29.93
CA GLY A 378 5.02 -3.07 30.92
C GLY A 378 4.97 -3.86 32.23
N GLU A 379 4.09 -4.87 32.33
CA GLU A 379 3.89 -5.69 33.51
C GLU A 379 4.97 -6.78 33.69
N ARG A 380 5.19 -7.21 34.94
CA ARG A 380 6.16 -8.25 35.33
C ARG A 380 5.50 -9.35 36.14
N LEU A 381 6.05 -10.55 36.02
CA LEU A 381 5.68 -11.73 36.81
C LEU A 381 6.92 -12.47 37.32
N THR A 382 6.82 -12.99 38.53
CA THR A 382 7.88 -13.76 39.19
C THR A 382 7.32 -15.02 39.86
N GLY A 383 7.95 -16.17 39.59
CA GLY A 383 7.83 -17.38 40.41
C GLY A 383 6.45 -18.04 40.42
N LEU A 384 5.82 -18.23 39.25
CA LEU A 384 4.57 -18.97 39.15
C LEU A 384 4.81 -20.49 39.14
N ASP A 385 4.29 -21.16 40.17
CA ASP A 385 4.09 -22.61 40.21
C ASP A 385 2.59 -22.91 40.22
N ALA A 386 2.09 -23.51 39.13
CA ALA A 386 0.68 -23.85 39.00
C ALA A 386 0.46 -25.06 38.10
N VAL A 387 -0.47 -25.92 38.50
CA VAL A 387 -0.96 -27.05 37.70
C VAL A 387 -2.42 -26.78 37.35
N LEU A 388 -2.68 -26.51 36.07
CA LEU A 388 -4.01 -26.17 35.57
C LEU A 388 -4.59 -27.37 34.80
N PRO A 389 -5.68 -27.99 35.28
CA PRO A 389 -6.21 -29.21 34.68
C PRO A 389 -6.98 -28.89 33.38
N MET A 390 -6.32 -28.88 32.23
CA MET A 390 -6.98 -28.58 30.96
C MET A 390 -7.63 -29.82 30.31
N PRO A 391 -8.82 -29.70 29.69
CA PRO A 391 -9.65 -28.50 29.60
C PRO A 391 -10.38 -28.16 30.92
N ALA A 392 -10.27 -26.92 31.37
CA ALA A 392 -11.00 -26.36 32.51
C ALA A 392 -11.27 -24.86 32.33
N HIS A 393 -12.16 -24.33 33.16
CA HIS A 393 -12.47 -22.92 33.27
C HIS A 393 -11.72 -22.31 34.47
N ILE A 394 -10.80 -21.40 34.19
CA ILE A 394 -9.87 -20.81 35.16
C ILE A 394 -10.05 -19.29 35.17
N ALA A 395 -10.09 -18.70 36.36
CA ALA A 395 -10.11 -17.25 36.55
C ALA A 395 -8.72 -16.74 36.97
N ILE A 396 -8.33 -15.58 36.45
CA ILE A 396 -7.19 -14.79 36.93
C ILE A 396 -7.75 -13.50 37.53
N VAL A 397 -7.45 -13.21 38.79
CA VAL A 397 -7.92 -12.01 39.49
C VAL A 397 -6.73 -11.19 39.97
N GLY A 398 -6.72 -9.89 39.70
CA GLY A 398 -5.71 -8.98 40.21
C GLY A 398 -5.96 -7.54 39.76
N GLU A 399 -5.34 -6.59 40.46
CA GLU A 399 -5.48 -5.16 40.15
C GLU A 399 -4.82 -4.82 38.80
N ARG A 400 -5.25 -3.75 38.14
CA ARG A 400 -4.58 -3.26 36.93
C ARG A 400 -3.11 -2.96 37.21
N GLY A 401 -2.20 -3.46 36.37
CA GLY A 401 -0.75 -3.29 36.56
C GLY A 401 -0.10 -4.32 37.50
N SER A 402 -0.87 -5.26 38.07
CA SER A 402 -0.33 -6.27 39.01
C SER A 402 0.40 -7.44 38.34
N GLY A 403 0.31 -7.57 37.01
CA GLY A 403 0.84 -8.71 36.26
C GLY A 403 -0.22 -9.61 35.62
N VAL A 404 -1.51 -9.28 35.73
CA VAL A 404 -2.61 -10.11 35.22
C VAL A 404 -2.55 -10.31 33.69
N GLN A 405 -2.23 -9.26 32.94
CA GLN A 405 -2.12 -9.36 31.48
C GLN A 405 -0.86 -10.12 31.08
N ALA A 406 0.25 -9.85 31.75
CA ALA A 406 1.47 -10.62 31.58
C ALA A 406 1.22 -12.11 31.86
N LEU A 407 0.38 -12.46 32.83
CA LEU A 407 0.11 -13.85 33.24
C LEU A 407 -0.70 -14.56 32.17
N ALA A 408 -1.74 -13.89 31.68
CA ALA A 408 -2.56 -14.40 30.60
C ALA A 408 -1.73 -14.59 29.32
N ALA A 409 -0.93 -13.60 28.94
CA ALA A 409 -0.07 -13.67 27.76
C ALA A 409 0.99 -14.78 27.89
N LEU A 410 1.54 -14.97 29.09
CA LEU A 410 2.50 -16.02 29.41
C LEU A 410 1.86 -17.42 29.33
N LEU A 411 0.70 -17.63 29.96
CA LEU A 411 -0.05 -18.90 29.89
C LEU A 411 -0.54 -19.22 28.48
N ALA A 412 -0.80 -18.19 27.65
CA ALA A 412 -1.15 -18.34 26.24
C ALA A 412 0.06 -18.55 25.31
N GLY A 413 1.29 -18.54 25.85
CA GLY A 413 2.53 -18.65 25.09
C GLY A 413 2.86 -17.45 24.19
N GLN A 414 2.20 -16.31 24.37
CA GLN A 414 2.50 -15.07 23.63
C GLN A 414 3.79 -14.42 24.09
N ILE A 415 4.17 -14.65 25.34
CA ILE A 415 5.42 -14.20 25.95
C ILE A 415 6.16 -15.43 26.46
N GLU A 416 7.46 -15.46 26.22
CA GLU A 416 8.32 -16.54 26.72
C GLU A 416 8.68 -16.31 28.19
N PRO A 417 8.72 -17.37 29.02
CA PRO A 417 9.22 -17.25 30.38
C PRO A 417 10.69 -16.85 30.38
N SER A 418 11.03 -15.77 31.07
CA SER A 418 12.40 -15.33 31.36
C SER A 418 13.13 -16.28 32.32
N VAL A 419 12.37 -16.90 33.23
CA VAL A 419 12.80 -17.92 34.21
C VAL A 419 11.74 -19.00 34.25
N GLY A 420 12.14 -20.26 34.47
CA GLY A 420 11.23 -21.40 34.54
C GLY A 420 10.78 -21.93 33.18
N ALA A 421 9.67 -22.67 33.18
CA ALA A 421 9.08 -23.26 31.99
C ALA A 421 7.55 -23.34 32.08
N ILE A 422 6.89 -23.34 30.92
CA ILE A 422 5.46 -23.63 30.81
C ILE A 422 5.29 -24.78 29.84
N THR A 423 4.63 -25.83 30.31
CA THR A 423 4.39 -27.05 29.54
C THR A 423 2.90 -27.29 29.38
N TYR A 424 2.50 -27.81 28.22
CA TYR A 424 1.15 -28.31 27.96
C TYR A 424 1.25 -29.79 27.62
N GLY A 425 0.55 -30.66 28.34
CA GLY A 425 0.65 -32.11 28.13
C GLY A 425 2.08 -32.67 28.25
N GLY A 426 2.92 -32.02 29.07
CA GLY A 426 4.33 -32.39 29.27
C GLY A 426 5.31 -31.85 28.23
N VAL A 427 4.85 -31.10 27.22
CA VAL A 427 5.70 -30.49 26.19
C VAL A 427 5.83 -28.99 26.45
N ASP A 428 7.06 -28.48 26.46
CA ASP A 428 7.34 -27.05 26.64
C ASP A 428 6.73 -26.21 25.51
N LEU A 429 5.98 -25.16 25.85
CA LEU A 429 5.36 -24.25 24.88
C LEU A 429 6.36 -23.58 23.93
N ARG A 430 7.63 -23.45 24.33
CA ARG A 430 8.74 -22.92 23.50
C ARG A 430 9.18 -23.89 22.41
N SER A 431 8.92 -25.18 22.61
CA SER A 431 9.30 -26.24 21.67
C SER A 431 8.25 -26.54 20.62
N LEU A 432 7.04 -25.96 20.72
CA LEU A 432 5.92 -26.19 19.81
C LEU A 432 6.00 -25.32 18.55
N ASP A 433 5.41 -25.79 17.44
CA ASP A 433 5.26 -24.97 16.25
C ASP A 433 4.41 -23.71 16.56
N PRO A 434 4.91 -22.50 16.29
CA PRO A 434 4.21 -21.27 16.65
C PRO A 434 2.83 -21.12 16.00
N VAL A 435 2.64 -21.64 14.79
CA VAL A 435 1.37 -21.53 14.06
C VAL A 435 0.35 -22.49 14.62
N GLU A 436 0.74 -23.75 14.85
CA GLU A 436 -0.11 -24.76 15.47
C GLU A 436 -0.49 -24.36 16.91
N ARG A 437 0.49 -23.88 17.69
CA ARG A 437 0.27 -23.36 19.03
C ARG A 437 -0.73 -22.21 19.06
N ALA A 438 -0.60 -21.22 18.16
CA ALA A 438 -1.51 -20.07 18.11
C ALA A 438 -2.94 -20.43 17.64
N HIS A 439 -3.14 -21.59 16.98
CA HIS A 439 -4.46 -22.13 16.66
C HIS A 439 -5.08 -22.89 17.84
N ARG A 440 -4.28 -23.68 18.57
CA ARG A 440 -4.75 -24.52 19.67
C ARG A 440 -4.89 -23.76 20.99
N ILE A 441 -4.04 -22.77 21.25
CA ILE A 441 -4.07 -21.86 22.40
C ILE A 441 -4.18 -20.43 21.87
N ALA A 442 -5.39 -19.87 21.90
CA ALA A 442 -5.63 -18.52 21.41
C ALA A 442 -5.58 -17.50 22.55
N PHE A 443 -5.03 -16.32 22.26
CA PHE A 443 -4.99 -15.19 23.19
C PHE A 443 -5.83 -14.03 22.64
N ALA A 444 -6.83 -13.60 23.40
CA ALA A 444 -7.62 -12.41 23.15
C ALA A 444 -7.27 -11.36 24.21
N GLY A 445 -6.34 -10.47 23.92
CA GLY A 445 -5.78 -9.58 24.94
C GLY A 445 -5.13 -8.31 24.40
N SER A 446 -5.28 -8.01 23.11
CA SER A 446 -4.71 -6.81 22.49
C SER A 446 -5.71 -6.12 21.57
N GLU A 447 -5.46 -4.86 21.22
CA GLU A 447 -6.22 -4.21 20.15
C GLU A 447 -5.91 -4.87 18.80
N ALA A 448 -6.94 -5.35 18.12
CA ALA A 448 -6.81 -5.89 16.77
C ALA A 448 -6.25 -4.86 15.80
N ILE A 449 -5.16 -5.22 15.11
CA ILE A 449 -4.72 -4.53 13.91
C ILE A 449 -5.72 -4.86 12.79
N LEU A 450 -6.22 -3.82 12.13
CA LEU A 450 -7.19 -3.95 11.07
C LEU A 450 -6.51 -4.01 9.70
N ILE A 451 -7.07 -4.81 8.80
CA ILE A 451 -6.67 -4.89 7.41
C ILE A 451 -7.66 -4.13 6.53
N GLU A 452 -7.18 -3.61 5.40
CA GLU A 452 -8.06 -3.07 4.37
C GLU A 452 -9.00 -4.16 3.86
N GLY A 453 -10.30 -3.86 3.82
CA GLY A 453 -11.33 -4.82 3.46
C GLY A 453 -12.62 -4.62 4.23
N THR A 454 -13.51 -5.61 4.21
CA THR A 454 -14.77 -5.58 4.96
C THR A 454 -14.56 -5.86 6.44
N LEU A 455 -15.49 -5.43 7.30
CA LEU A 455 -15.52 -5.84 8.71
C LEU A 455 -15.61 -7.37 8.83
N LYS A 456 -16.37 -8.04 7.95
CA LYS A 456 -16.41 -9.52 7.86
C LYS A 456 -15.03 -10.13 7.67
N GLN A 457 -14.23 -9.62 6.74
CA GLN A 457 -12.87 -10.10 6.49
C GLN A 457 -11.96 -9.88 7.71
N ASN A 458 -12.11 -8.75 8.38
CA ASN A 458 -11.38 -8.46 9.60
C ASN A 458 -11.73 -9.42 10.74
N LEU A 459 -13.00 -9.82 10.91
CA LEU A 459 -13.42 -10.76 11.95
C LEU A 459 -12.99 -12.21 11.67
N LEU A 460 -12.91 -12.61 10.39
CA LEU A 460 -12.53 -13.96 9.98
C LEU A 460 -11.02 -14.11 9.72
N TYR A 461 -10.22 -13.11 10.13
CA TYR A 461 -8.78 -13.11 9.93
C TYR A 461 -8.11 -14.24 10.73
N GLY A 462 -7.27 -15.03 10.06
CA GLY A 462 -6.58 -16.17 10.67
C GLY A 462 -7.40 -17.45 10.80
N ALA A 463 -8.69 -17.45 10.44
CA ALA A 463 -9.52 -18.66 10.41
C ALA A 463 -9.29 -19.48 9.13
N ARG A 464 -9.33 -20.82 9.25
CA ARG A 464 -9.27 -21.78 8.13
C ARG A 464 -10.57 -21.77 7.32
N ILE A 465 -10.57 -22.34 6.13
CA ILE A 465 -11.72 -22.28 5.19
C ILE A 465 -12.93 -23.01 5.78
N ASP A 466 -12.71 -24.22 6.31
CA ASP A 466 -13.70 -25.04 7.00
C ASP A 466 -14.30 -24.33 8.24
N GLU A 467 -13.47 -23.65 9.03
CA GLU A 467 -13.92 -22.87 10.19
C GLU A 467 -14.85 -21.70 9.79
N ARG A 468 -14.55 -21.04 8.67
CA ARG A 468 -15.36 -19.92 8.15
C ARG A 468 -16.73 -20.36 7.66
N GLU A 469 -16.79 -21.54 7.03
CA GLU A 469 -18.01 -22.13 6.48
C GLU A 469 -18.89 -22.73 7.59
N ALA A 470 -18.27 -23.39 8.58
CA ALA A 470 -18.96 -23.97 9.73
C ALA A 470 -19.65 -22.90 10.60
N LEU A 471 -19.12 -21.68 10.64
CA LEU A 471 -19.74 -20.56 11.34
C LEU A 471 -20.84 -19.93 10.47
N GLY A 472 -22.04 -20.50 10.51
CA GLY A 472 -23.24 -19.97 9.83
C GLY A 472 -23.63 -18.55 10.28
N GLU A 473 -24.59 -17.92 9.61
CA GLU A 473 -25.00 -16.52 9.88
C GLU A 473 -25.44 -16.30 11.33
N GLN A 474 -26.28 -17.19 11.87
CA GLN A 474 -26.72 -17.14 13.26
C GLN A 474 -25.54 -17.26 14.25
N GLY A 475 -24.57 -18.12 13.95
CA GLY A 475 -23.36 -18.26 14.75
C GLY A 475 -22.52 -16.98 14.77
N ARG A 476 -22.40 -16.29 13.62
CA ARG A 476 -21.71 -14.99 13.55
C ARG A 476 -22.42 -13.93 14.38
N ILE A 477 -23.75 -13.82 14.28
CA ILE A 477 -24.54 -12.86 15.06
C ILE A 477 -24.39 -13.14 16.56
N ALA A 478 -24.42 -14.41 16.97
CA ALA A 478 -24.22 -14.79 18.36
C ALA A 478 -22.83 -14.36 18.88
N LEU A 479 -21.77 -14.52 18.07
CA LEU A 479 -20.43 -14.04 18.44
C LEU A 479 -20.35 -12.51 18.53
N LEU A 480 -21.01 -11.77 17.64
CA LEU A 480 -21.06 -10.30 17.70
C LEU A 480 -21.76 -9.80 18.98
N LYS A 481 -22.87 -10.44 19.36
CA LYS A 481 -23.60 -10.15 20.61
C LYS A 481 -22.76 -10.52 21.84
N LEU A 482 -22.00 -11.61 21.77
CA LEU A 482 -21.10 -12.04 22.85
C LEU A 482 -19.90 -11.09 23.02
N SER A 483 -19.32 -10.62 21.91
CA SER A 483 -18.17 -9.73 21.92
C SER A 483 -18.55 -8.26 22.14
N GLY A 484 -19.83 -7.91 22.09
CA GLY A 484 -20.31 -6.52 22.21
C GLY A 484 -20.03 -5.68 20.97
N LEU A 485 -19.68 -6.31 19.84
CA LEU A 485 -19.61 -5.65 18.54
C LEU A 485 -20.97 -5.44 17.90
N ASP A 486 -22.02 -6.05 18.45
CA ASP A 486 -23.37 -5.98 17.91
C ASP A 486 -23.83 -4.53 17.73
N ALA A 487 -23.58 -3.63 18.69
CA ALA A 487 -23.97 -2.23 18.58
C ALA A 487 -23.28 -1.53 17.39
N LEU A 488 -21.97 -1.72 17.22
CA LEU A 488 -21.20 -1.15 16.12
C LEU A 488 -21.69 -1.70 14.77
N ILE A 489 -21.75 -3.03 14.64
CA ILE A 489 -22.16 -3.67 13.39
C ILE A 489 -23.59 -3.32 13.04
N TYR A 490 -24.50 -3.26 14.02
CA TYR A 490 -25.89 -2.92 13.79
C TYR A 490 -26.05 -1.47 13.35
N ALA A 491 -25.38 -0.52 14.01
CA ALA A 491 -25.39 0.88 13.60
C ALA A 491 -24.86 1.06 12.16
N ARG A 492 -23.76 0.39 11.83
CA ARG A 492 -23.23 0.37 10.45
C ARG A 492 -24.20 -0.28 9.46
N GLY A 493 -24.95 -1.29 9.89
CA GLY A 493 -25.99 -1.92 9.08
C GLY A 493 -27.15 -0.99 8.77
N LEU A 494 -27.58 -0.18 9.74
CA LEU A 494 -28.61 0.85 9.57
C LEU A 494 -28.18 1.97 8.62
N GLU A 495 -26.88 2.32 8.63
CA GLU A 495 -26.29 3.27 7.69
C GLU A 495 -26.02 2.67 6.30
N GLY A 496 -26.11 1.35 6.17
CA GLY A 496 -25.92 0.62 4.92
C GLY A 496 -27.03 0.88 3.91
N THR A 497 -26.73 0.67 2.63
CA THR A 497 -27.69 0.81 1.52
C THR A 497 -28.10 -0.56 1.00
N ILE A 498 -29.32 -0.66 0.47
CA ILE A 498 -29.83 -1.89 -0.14
C ILE A 498 -30.09 -1.63 -1.62
N ASP A 499 -29.60 -2.53 -2.44
CA ASP A 499 -29.94 -2.56 -3.86
C ASP A 499 -31.24 -3.36 -4.04
N PRO A 500 -32.37 -2.69 -4.36
CA PRO A 500 -33.66 -3.36 -4.51
C PRO A 500 -33.71 -4.31 -5.71
N ASP A 501 -32.82 -4.15 -6.71
CA ASP A 501 -32.75 -5.04 -7.86
C ASP A 501 -31.97 -6.32 -7.53
N ALA A 502 -30.94 -6.21 -6.68
CA ALA A 502 -30.18 -7.37 -6.22
C ALA A 502 -30.92 -8.18 -5.14
N GLU A 503 -31.71 -7.51 -4.28
CA GLU A 503 -32.39 -8.13 -3.14
C GLU A 503 -33.87 -7.70 -3.01
N PRO A 504 -34.73 -8.09 -3.98
CA PRO A 504 -36.11 -7.59 -4.05
C PRO A 504 -36.98 -7.99 -2.86
N ALA A 505 -36.77 -9.20 -2.30
CA ALA A 505 -37.52 -9.66 -1.13
C ALA A 505 -37.20 -8.84 0.13
N THR A 506 -35.92 -8.55 0.37
CA THR A 506 -35.47 -7.70 1.49
C THR A 506 -36.03 -6.28 1.33
N ALA A 507 -35.99 -5.74 0.11
CA ALA A 507 -36.51 -4.40 -0.17
C ALA A 507 -38.03 -4.29 0.09
N GLN A 508 -38.82 -5.28 -0.36
CA GLN A 508 -40.26 -5.32 -0.09
C GLN A 508 -40.56 -5.41 1.42
N ALA A 509 -39.81 -6.25 2.15
CA ALA A 509 -39.99 -6.39 3.59
C ALA A 509 -39.65 -5.10 4.36
N ILE A 510 -38.69 -4.31 3.90
CA ILE A 510 -38.37 -3.00 4.48
C ILE A 510 -39.50 -1.99 4.27
N VAL A 511 -40.08 -1.94 3.07
CA VAL A 511 -41.24 -1.08 2.80
C VAL A 511 -42.41 -1.49 3.70
N ALA A 512 -42.66 -2.80 3.87
CA ALA A 512 -43.67 -3.30 4.78
C ALA A 512 -43.39 -2.91 6.25
N ALA A 513 -42.12 -2.95 6.68
CA ALA A 513 -41.71 -2.59 8.03
C ALA A 513 -41.96 -1.12 8.39
N ARG A 514 -42.07 -0.20 7.41
CA ARG A 514 -42.38 1.23 7.65
C ARG A 514 -43.65 1.42 8.48
N ALA A 515 -44.70 0.66 8.17
CA ALA A 515 -45.98 0.73 8.88
C ALA A 515 -45.83 0.30 10.35
N ALA A 516 -45.11 -0.80 10.59
CA ALA A 516 -44.84 -1.31 11.93
C ALA A 516 -44.00 -0.33 12.76
N VAL A 517 -43.00 0.32 12.15
CA VAL A 517 -42.19 1.34 12.84
C VAL A 517 -43.04 2.55 13.22
N ARG A 518 -43.91 3.03 12.32
CA ARG A 518 -44.80 4.16 12.60
C ARG A 518 -45.80 3.84 13.72
N GLU A 519 -46.38 2.64 13.71
CA GLU A 519 -47.27 2.18 14.76
C GLU A 519 -46.55 2.07 16.11
N ALA A 520 -45.34 1.51 16.13
CA ALA A 520 -44.52 1.40 17.33
C ALA A 520 -44.11 2.77 17.88
N LEU A 521 -43.78 3.74 17.01
CA LEU A 521 -43.50 5.12 17.41
C LEU A 521 -44.73 5.79 18.04
N ALA A 522 -45.93 5.56 17.49
CA ALA A 522 -47.17 6.10 18.04
C ALA A 522 -47.50 5.45 19.40
N ALA A 523 -47.41 4.12 19.50
CA ALA A 523 -47.72 3.37 20.72
C ALA A 523 -46.85 3.76 21.91
N GLN A 524 -45.58 4.11 21.67
CA GLN A 524 -44.65 4.54 22.72
C GLN A 524 -44.60 6.06 22.92
N GLY A 525 -45.51 6.82 22.32
CA GLY A 525 -45.54 8.29 22.44
C GLY A 525 -44.32 9.00 21.84
N MET A 526 -43.66 8.34 20.89
CA MET A 526 -42.42 8.78 20.23
C MET A 526 -42.66 9.33 18.81
N ALA A 527 -43.90 9.41 18.33
CA ALA A 527 -44.22 9.92 16.99
C ALA A 527 -43.63 11.33 16.72
N ARG A 528 -43.56 12.20 17.74
CA ARG A 528 -42.94 13.55 17.63
C ARG A 528 -41.42 13.55 17.40
N LEU A 529 -40.76 12.40 17.60
CA LEU A 529 -39.31 12.27 17.45
C LEU A 529 -38.90 12.03 16.00
N VAL A 530 -39.85 11.78 15.11
CA VAL A 530 -39.60 11.52 13.69
C VAL A 530 -40.53 12.40 12.88
N GLU A 531 -39.93 13.25 12.06
CA GLU A 531 -40.66 14.04 11.08
C GLU A 531 -40.71 13.28 9.76
N PRO A 532 -41.89 12.80 9.32
CA PRO A 532 -42.01 11.96 8.15
C PRO A 532 -41.65 12.71 6.86
N PHE A 533 -41.23 11.96 5.84
CA PHE A 533 -41.10 12.51 4.50
C PHE A 533 -42.48 12.61 3.84
N ASP A 534 -42.95 13.84 3.68
CA ASP A 534 -44.17 14.17 2.96
C ASP A 534 -43.83 15.10 1.78
N PRO A 535 -44.17 14.73 0.52
CA PRO A 535 -43.87 15.55 -0.64
C PRO A 535 -44.56 16.92 -0.60
N ALA A 536 -45.67 17.07 0.13
CA ALA A 536 -46.44 18.30 0.24
C ALA A 536 -46.01 19.21 1.40
N LEU A 537 -45.17 18.73 2.33
CA LEU A 537 -44.76 19.50 3.51
C LEU A 537 -43.25 19.78 3.50
N TYR A 538 -42.88 20.90 4.11
CA TYR A 538 -41.49 21.21 4.44
C TYR A 538 -41.04 20.33 5.62
N ASN A 539 -39.87 19.71 5.50
CA ASN A 539 -39.29 18.89 6.58
C ASN A 539 -38.26 19.72 7.35
N HIS A 540 -38.56 20.05 8.60
CA HIS A 540 -37.76 20.95 9.44
C HIS A 540 -36.44 20.31 9.92
N GLN A 541 -36.34 18.98 9.88
CA GLN A 541 -35.11 18.25 10.21
C GLN A 541 -34.18 18.10 9.00
N ALA A 542 -34.63 18.43 7.80
CA ALA A 542 -33.83 18.43 6.59
C ALA A 542 -33.31 19.84 6.27
N THR A 543 -32.21 19.91 5.52
CA THR A 543 -31.70 21.17 4.99
C THR A 543 -32.61 21.72 3.89
N VAL A 544 -32.52 23.01 3.60
CA VAL A 544 -33.25 23.63 2.47
C VAL A 544 -32.96 22.90 1.15
N GLY A 545 -31.71 22.49 0.91
CA GLY A 545 -31.32 21.74 -0.28
C GLY A 545 -31.95 20.35 -0.35
N GLU A 546 -31.96 19.61 0.75
CA GLU A 546 -32.64 18.31 0.83
C GLU A 546 -34.15 18.46 0.66
N ASN A 547 -34.74 19.53 1.18
CA ASN A 547 -36.14 19.86 0.94
C ASN A 547 -36.44 20.12 -0.53
N ILE A 548 -35.55 20.77 -1.30
CA ILE A 548 -35.77 20.97 -2.73
C ILE A 548 -35.56 19.68 -3.52
N LEU A 549 -34.52 18.90 -3.20
CA LEU A 549 -34.20 17.67 -3.91
C LEU A 549 -35.25 16.57 -3.67
N PHE A 550 -35.70 16.44 -2.42
CA PHE A 550 -36.61 15.39 -1.95
C PHE A 550 -36.23 13.98 -2.45
N GLY A 551 -34.96 13.65 -2.27
CA GLY A 551 -34.34 12.40 -2.67
C GLY A 551 -32.85 12.40 -2.38
N GLU A 552 -32.21 11.24 -2.54
CA GLU A 552 -30.77 11.10 -2.37
C GLU A 552 -30.02 11.28 -3.70
N ALA A 553 -28.91 12.01 -3.66
CA ALA A 553 -28.09 12.23 -4.85
C ALA A 553 -27.31 10.96 -5.21
N VAL A 554 -27.44 10.49 -6.46
CA VAL A 554 -26.66 9.38 -7.00
C VAL A 554 -25.39 9.93 -7.66
N GLY A 555 -24.26 9.71 -6.99
CA GLY A 555 -22.96 10.24 -7.41
C GLY A 555 -22.79 11.72 -7.08
N ALA A 556 -22.00 12.43 -7.89
CA ALA A 556 -21.53 13.78 -7.55
C ALA A 556 -22.26 14.92 -8.30
N THR A 557 -23.35 14.66 -9.01
CA THR A 557 -24.04 15.71 -9.80
C THR A 557 -24.82 16.67 -8.91
N PHE A 558 -25.64 16.11 -8.02
CA PHE A 558 -26.49 16.84 -7.07
C PHE A 558 -26.01 16.73 -5.62
N SER A 559 -24.73 16.36 -5.42
CA SER A 559 -24.10 16.40 -4.11
C SER A 559 -24.22 17.80 -3.50
N GLN A 560 -24.41 17.87 -2.18
CA GLN A 560 -24.61 19.12 -1.45
C GLN A 560 -23.56 20.21 -1.78
N GLU A 561 -22.31 19.83 -2.07
CA GLU A 561 -21.26 20.79 -2.43
C GLU A 561 -21.39 21.44 -3.80
N ARG A 562 -22.05 20.78 -4.74
CA ARG A 562 -22.20 21.24 -6.13
C ARG A 562 -23.60 21.74 -6.45
N LEU A 563 -24.54 21.49 -5.54
CA LEU A 563 -25.95 21.77 -5.71
C LEU A 563 -26.19 23.25 -6.10
N ALA A 564 -25.58 24.19 -5.38
CA ALA A 564 -25.72 25.64 -5.63
C ALA A 564 -25.25 26.11 -7.01
N GLY A 565 -24.17 25.50 -7.52
CA GLY A 565 -23.58 25.83 -8.82
C GLY A 565 -24.25 25.12 -10.00
N HIS A 566 -25.13 24.15 -9.74
CA HIS A 566 -25.71 23.32 -10.79
C HIS A 566 -26.70 24.13 -11.65
N PRO A 567 -26.51 24.22 -12.99
CA PRO A 567 -27.34 25.06 -13.85
C PRO A 567 -28.83 24.73 -13.79
N TYR A 568 -29.16 23.45 -13.65
CA TYR A 568 -30.55 23.01 -13.56
C TYR A 568 -31.24 23.53 -12.28
N LEU A 569 -30.58 23.43 -11.11
CA LEU A 569 -31.16 23.96 -9.88
C LEU A 569 -31.33 25.47 -9.96
N ARG A 570 -30.35 26.17 -10.53
CA ARG A 570 -30.43 27.63 -10.69
C ARG A 570 -31.63 28.05 -11.55
N ALA A 571 -31.90 27.33 -12.63
CA ALA A 571 -33.09 27.57 -13.45
C ALA A 571 -34.39 27.35 -12.66
N VAL A 572 -34.45 26.32 -11.80
CA VAL A 572 -35.59 26.09 -10.89
C VAL A 572 -35.74 27.24 -9.88
N LEU A 573 -34.65 27.64 -9.21
CA LEU A 573 -34.67 28.75 -8.25
C LEU A 573 -35.02 30.10 -8.90
N GLU A 574 -34.72 30.28 -10.18
CA GLU A 574 -35.09 31.47 -10.95
C GLU A 574 -36.57 31.44 -11.34
N ALA A 575 -37.07 30.30 -11.82
CA ALA A 575 -38.48 30.10 -12.15
C ALA A 575 -39.42 30.31 -10.96
N GLU A 576 -39.00 29.91 -9.76
CA GLU A 576 -39.77 30.05 -8.51
C GLU A 576 -39.47 31.36 -7.74
N GLY A 577 -38.68 32.26 -8.35
CA GLY A 577 -38.30 33.55 -7.74
C GLY A 577 -37.49 33.45 -6.44
N LEU A 578 -36.94 32.28 -6.10
CA LEU A 578 -36.21 32.02 -4.85
C LEU A 578 -34.79 32.56 -4.87
N THR A 579 -34.25 32.88 -6.04
CA THR A 579 -32.84 33.29 -6.20
C THR A 579 -32.47 34.46 -5.30
N ARG A 580 -33.29 35.52 -5.25
CA ARG A 580 -33.01 36.70 -4.42
C ARG A 580 -33.12 36.37 -2.93
N SER A 581 -34.18 35.68 -2.52
CA SER A 581 -34.41 35.27 -1.14
C SER A 581 -33.26 34.40 -0.60
N PHE A 582 -32.73 33.47 -1.41
CA PHE A 582 -31.62 32.60 -0.99
C PHE A 582 -30.29 33.34 -0.89
N ILE A 583 -30.09 34.39 -1.71
CA ILE A 583 -28.92 35.25 -1.61
C ILE A 583 -28.98 36.08 -0.32
N GLU A 584 -30.13 36.69 -0.03
CA GLU A 584 -30.35 37.48 1.19
C GLU A 584 -30.23 36.61 2.45
N MET A 585 -30.86 35.42 2.44
CA MET A 585 -30.70 34.41 3.49
C MET A 585 -29.24 33.99 3.67
N GLY A 586 -28.54 33.66 2.58
CA GLY A 586 -27.13 33.29 2.63
C GLY A 586 -26.23 34.38 3.22
N LEU A 587 -26.55 35.66 2.97
CA LEU A 587 -25.83 36.79 3.55
C LEU A 587 -26.12 36.94 5.05
N ALA A 588 -27.37 36.75 5.47
CA ALA A 588 -27.74 36.74 6.88
C ALA A 588 -27.02 35.60 7.63
N ILE A 589 -27.06 34.38 7.08
CA ILE A 589 -26.34 33.21 7.60
C ILE A 589 -24.84 33.52 7.76
N ALA A 590 -24.22 34.09 6.73
CA ALA A 590 -22.81 34.41 6.76
C ALA A 590 -22.48 35.40 7.88
N ARG A 591 -23.29 36.46 8.05
CA ARG A 591 -23.14 37.45 9.13
C ARG A 591 -23.23 36.79 10.49
N SER A 592 -24.31 36.07 10.76
CA SER A 592 -24.51 35.39 12.05
C SER A 592 -23.40 34.39 12.35
N THR A 593 -22.96 33.61 11.35
CA THR A 593 -21.89 32.63 11.54
C THR A 593 -20.55 33.31 11.83
N VAL A 594 -20.16 34.34 11.08
CA VAL A 594 -18.92 35.10 11.33
C VAL A 594 -18.94 35.78 12.70
N GLU A 595 -20.08 36.34 13.09
CA GLU A 595 -20.26 37.00 14.38
C GLU A 595 -20.16 36.03 15.56
N ILE A 596 -20.85 34.88 15.49
CA ILE A 596 -20.84 33.85 16.56
C ILE A 596 -19.45 33.25 16.77
N PHE A 597 -18.67 33.09 15.70
CA PHE A 597 -17.37 32.43 15.74
C PHE A 597 -16.17 33.40 15.68
N SER A 598 -16.40 34.70 15.84
CA SER A 598 -15.36 35.75 15.74
C SER A 598 -14.24 35.55 16.76
N ASP A 599 -14.59 35.17 17.99
CA ASP A 599 -13.65 34.99 19.11
C ASP A 599 -13.11 33.56 19.24
N LEU A 600 -13.51 32.64 18.36
CA LEU A 600 -13.11 31.23 18.41
C LEU A 600 -11.97 30.92 17.42
N PRO A 601 -10.93 30.18 17.86
CA PRO A 601 -9.90 29.66 16.97
C PRO A 601 -10.49 28.81 15.84
N ASP A 602 -9.83 28.82 14.67
CA ASP A 602 -10.25 28.08 13.47
C ASP A 602 -10.29 26.55 13.68
N ASP A 603 -9.53 26.03 14.64
CA ASP A 603 -9.44 24.61 15.01
C ASP A 603 -10.36 24.22 16.17
N HIS A 604 -11.22 25.12 16.62
CA HIS A 604 -12.12 24.85 17.73
C HIS A 604 -13.22 23.83 17.33
N PRO A 605 -13.48 22.77 18.14
CA PRO A 605 -14.46 21.72 17.80
C PRO A 605 -15.89 22.21 17.52
N LEU A 606 -16.29 23.33 18.13
CA LEU A 606 -17.61 23.93 17.88
C LEU A 606 -17.75 24.48 16.46
N PHE A 607 -16.65 24.88 15.83
CA PHE A 607 -16.67 25.40 14.47
C PHE A 607 -17.03 24.28 13.48
N ASP A 608 -16.38 23.12 13.59
CA ASP A 608 -16.66 21.95 12.74
C ASP A 608 -18.05 21.34 12.99
N GLY A 609 -18.58 21.47 14.21
CA GLY A 609 -19.90 20.93 14.59
C GLY A 609 -21.10 21.76 14.11
N PHE A 610 -20.97 23.09 14.03
CA PHE A 610 -22.11 24.00 13.84
C PHE A 610 -21.96 25.04 12.73
N SER A 611 -20.76 25.23 12.16
CA SER A 611 -20.57 26.17 11.05
C SER A 611 -21.07 25.61 9.72
N LEU A 612 -21.69 26.47 8.91
CA LEU A 612 -22.17 26.15 7.57
C LEU A 612 -21.08 26.22 6.48
N PHE A 613 -19.89 26.69 6.83
CA PHE A 613 -18.70 26.71 5.99
C PHE A 613 -17.45 26.35 6.81
N PRO A 614 -16.42 25.72 6.23
CA PRO A 614 -15.22 25.34 6.96
C PRO A 614 -14.38 26.57 7.35
N ALA A 615 -13.56 26.47 8.41
CA ALA A 615 -12.87 27.63 9.01
C ALA A 615 -12.01 28.41 8.01
N ARG A 616 -11.36 27.69 7.09
CA ARG A 616 -10.62 28.25 5.96
C ARG A 616 -11.42 29.14 5.00
N GLU A 617 -12.75 29.17 5.09
CA GLU A 617 -13.64 29.99 4.28
C GLU A 617 -14.15 31.22 5.04
N ARG A 618 -13.81 31.36 6.34
CA ARG A 618 -14.18 32.51 7.18
C ARG A 618 -13.73 33.83 6.58
N GLY A 619 -12.44 33.96 6.25
CA GLY A 619 -11.90 35.18 5.63
C GLY A 619 -12.57 35.56 4.30
N PHE A 620 -13.10 34.58 3.55
CA PHE A 620 -13.88 34.87 2.33
C PHE A 620 -15.23 35.51 2.66
N PHE A 621 -15.94 34.97 3.67
CA PHE A 621 -17.24 35.49 4.07
C PHE A 621 -17.12 36.83 4.80
N GLU A 622 -16.09 37.05 5.62
CA GLU A 622 -15.77 38.36 6.23
C GLU A 622 -15.61 39.45 5.16
N ASP A 623 -14.78 39.18 4.15
CA ASP A 623 -14.54 40.10 3.03
C ASP A 623 -15.80 40.30 2.17
N LEU A 624 -16.62 39.26 1.98
CA LEU A 624 -17.91 39.38 1.28
C LEU A 624 -18.88 40.29 2.05
N ILE A 625 -19.01 40.09 3.36
CA ILE A 625 -19.89 40.89 4.23
C ILE A 625 -19.44 42.35 4.24
N ALA A 626 -18.13 42.61 4.39
CA ALA A 626 -17.58 43.96 4.40
C ALA A 626 -17.85 44.72 3.09
N ARG A 627 -17.88 44.03 1.95
CA ARG A 627 -18.20 44.62 0.64
C ARG A 627 -19.69 44.82 0.37
N GLN A 628 -20.57 44.18 1.15
CA GLN A 628 -22.02 44.15 0.92
C GLN A 628 -22.79 44.47 2.21
N PRO A 629 -22.65 45.69 2.78
CA PRO A 629 -23.31 46.06 4.02
C PRO A 629 -24.85 46.12 3.88
N ASP A 630 -25.37 46.44 2.70
CA ASP A 630 -26.82 46.65 2.50
C ASP A 630 -27.50 45.57 1.62
N GLY A 631 -26.75 44.63 1.04
CA GLY A 631 -27.28 43.55 0.18
C GLY A 631 -27.95 43.99 -1.14
N ARG A 632 -27.87 45.28 -1.49
CA ARG A 632 -28.58 45.88 -2.65
C ARG A 632 -27.72 46.06 -3.91
N SER A 633 -26.39 46.06 -3.81
CA SER A 633 -25.47 46.41 -4.92
C SER A 633 -24.52 45.27 -5.30
N TRP A 634 -24.99 44.30 -6.08
CA TRP A 634 -24.21 43.12 -6.47
C TRP A 634 -23.20 43.42 -7.60
N ARG A 635 -21.96 42.93 -7.43
CA ARG A 635 -20.92 43.03 -8.46
C ARG A 635 -21.38 42.35 -9.77
N ARG A 636 -21.19 43.01 -10.91
CA ARG A 636 -21.45 42.43 -12.23
C ARG A 636 -20.28 41.52 -12.66
N GLY A 637 -20.56 40.59 -13.57
CA GLY A 637 -19.56 39.68 -14.12
C GLY A 637 -19.28 38.43 -13.25
N PRO A 638 -18.22 37.68 -13.58
CA PRO A 638 -17.96 36.34 -13.01
C PRO A 638 -17.75 36.33 -11.49
N ALA A 639 -17.14 37.37 -10.94
CA ALA A 639 -16.89 37.48 -9.50
C ALA A 639 -18.20 37.56 -8.70
N GLY A 640 -19.15 38.39 -9.13
CA GLY A 640 -20.44 38.46 -8.45
C GLY A 640 -21.33 37.23 -8.67
N ALA A 641 -21.16 36.51 -9.78
CA ALA A 641 -21.83 35.22 -9.97
C ALA A 641 -21.34 34.18 -8.95
N ARG A 642 -20.04 34.17 -8.66
CA ARG A 642 -19.43 33.31 -7.62
C ARG A 642 -19.91 33.67 -6.22
N ASP A 643 -20.00 34.96 -5.89
CA ASP A 643 -20.49 35.41 -4.58
C ASP A 643 -21.95 34.94 -4.36
N ARG A 644 -22.82 35.11 -5.35
CA ARG A 644 -24.20 34.63 -5.30
C ARG A 644 -24.29 33.11 -5.14
N GLU A 645 -23.49 32.36 -5.91
CA GLU A 645 -23.44 30.89 -5.80
C GLU A 645 -23.05 30.45 -4.37
N ARG A 646 -22.07 31.11 -3.75
CA ARG A 646 -21.63 30.80 -2.39
C ARG A 646 -22.70 31.08 -1.35
N LEU A 647 -23.41 32.21 -1.46
CA LEU A 647 -24.50 32.56 -0.56
C LEU A 647 -25.70 31.61 -0.72
N ILE A 648 -26.09 31.29 -1.95
CA ILE A 648 -27.12 30.27 -2.23
C ILE A 648 -26.68 28.92 -1.65
N GLY A 649 -25.39 28.59 -1.73
CA GLY A 649 -24.84 27.39 -1.11
C GLY A 649 -24.96 27.35 0.41
N LEU A 650 -24.87 28.48 1.10
CA LEU A 650 -25.14 28.56 2.55
C LEU A 650 -26.63 28.34 2.85
N ALA A 651 -27.51 29.01 2.10
CA ALA A 651 -28.95 28.84 2.23
C ALA A 651 -29.36 27.37 2.02
N LEU A 652 -28.82 26.69 0.99
CA LEU A 652 -29.12 25.27 0.72
C LEU A 652 -28.63 24.30 1.80
N ARG A 653 -27.60 24.66 2.58
CA ARG A 653 -27.09 23.84 3.70
C ARG A 653 -27.76 24.15 5.02
N TYR A 654 -28.53 25.24 5.07
CA TYR A 654 -29.18 25.71 6.26
C TYR A 654 -30.32 24.77 6.68
N SER A 655 -30.47 24.64 7.99
CA SER A 655 -31.56 23.92 8.66
C SER A 655 -31.89 24.72 9.92
N GLU A 656 -33.15 25.16 10.04
CA GLU A 656 -33.60 26.02 11.14
C GLU A 656 -33.46 25.33 12.50
N THR A 657 -33.78 24.04 12.56
CA THR A 657 -33.71 23.25 13.81
C THR A 657 -32.29 23.12 14.36
N ARG A 658 -31.30 23.05 13.45
CA ARG A 658 -29.87 22.95 13.80
C ARG A 658 -29.23 24.31 14.11
N HIS A 659 -29.50 25.33 13.31
CA HIS A 659 -28.75 26.59 13.35
C HIS A 659 -29.51 27.73 14.06
N ARG A 660 -30.84 27.72 14.03
CA ARG A 660 -31.74 28.60 14.80
C ARG A 660 -31.53 30.10 14.58
N PHE A 661 -31.33 30.52 13.32
CA PHE A 661 -31.20 31.94 12.96
C PHE A 661 -32.55 32.64 12.69
N GLY A 662 -33.67 31.92 12.67
CA GLY A 662 -34.99 32.48 12.43
C GLY A 662 -35.18 33.00 11.01
N LEU A 663 -34.64 32.29 10.01
CA LEU A 663 -34.58 32.77 8.62
C LEU A 663 -35.60 32.11 7.69
N ILE A 664 -36.35 31.12 8.18
CA ILE A 664 -37.38 30.42 7.43
C ILE A 664 -38.74 30.79 8.03
N ASP A 665 -39.57 31.42 7.21
CA ASP A 665 -40.97 31.73 7.50
C ASP A 665 -41.91 30.80 6.70
N PRO A 666 -43.21 30.72 7.07
CA PRO A 666 -44.15 29.83 6.39
C PRO A 666 -44.32 30.11 4.89
N GLU A 667 -44.19 31.38 4.46
CA GLU A 667 -44.26 31.74 3.03
C GLU A 667 -43.07 31.15 2.26
N LEU A 668 -41.87 31.23 2.83
CA LEU A 668 -40.67 30.66 2.22
C LEU A 668 -40.71 29.12 2.19
N GLU A 669 -41.26 28.48 3.22
CA GLU A 669 -41.49 27.03 3.22
C GLU A 669 -42.35 26.59 2.04
N GLU A 670 -43.49 27.25 1.82
CA GLU A 670 -44.40 26.94 0.71
C GLU A 670 -43.69 27.09 -0.64
N ARG A 671 -42.90 28.16 -0.82
CA ARG A 671 -42.14 28.39 -2.05
C ARG A 671 -41.02 27.37 -2.26
N ILE A 672 -40.37 26.89 -1.18
CA ILE A 672 -39.37 25.82 -1.25
C ILE A 672 -40.02 24.49 -1.66
N VAL A 673 -41.20 24.18 -1.12
CA VAL A 673 -41.99 23.01 -1.53
C VAL A 673 -42.47 23.14 -2.99
N GLY A 674 -42.85 24.35 -3.42
CA GLY A 674 -43.14 24.64 -4.84
C GLY A 674 -41.93 24.36 -5.74
N ALA A 675 -40.74 24.78 -5.32
CA ALA A 675 -39.50 24.50 -6.04
C ALA A 675 -39.15 23.02 -6.10
N ARG A 676 -39.44 22.23 -5.05
CA ARG A 676 -39.34 20.77 -5.08
C ARG A 676 -40.20 20.17 -6.19
N ALA A 677 -41.46 20.57 -6.28
CA ALA A 677 -42.38 20.07 -7.31
C ALA A 677 -41.88 20.41 -8.72
N SER A 678 -41.41 21.65 -8.94
CA SER A 678 -40.81 22.07 -10.21
C SER A 678 -39.49 21.35 -10.52
N PHE A 679 -38.67 21.08 -9.51
CA PHE A 679 -37.42 20.33 -9.64
C PHE A 679 -37.65 18.87 -10.06
N ALA A 680 -38.65 18.19 -9.49
CA ALA A 680 -38.97 16.83 -9.92
C ALA A 680 -39.59 16.81 -11.33
N ARG A 681 -40.53 17.72 -11.61
CA ARG A 681 -41.31 17.75 -12.87
C ARG A 681 -40.49 18.15 -14.08
N LEU A 682 -39.59 19.13 -13.94
CA LEU A 682 -38.83 19.70 -15.06
C LEU A 682 -37.50 18.97 -15.32
N MET A 683 -37.23 17.86 -14.64
CA MET A 683 -35.92 17.22 -14.65
C MET A 683 -35.58 16.64 -16.03
N PRO A 684 -34.48 17.09 -16.68
CA PRO A 684 -34.03 16.54 -17.95
C PRO A 684 -33.76 15.02 -17.87
N PRO A 685 -34.06 14.24 -18.92
CA PRO A 685 -33.86 12.78 -18.91
C PRO A 685 -32.45 12.34 -18.50
N LYS A 686 -31.41 13.08 -18.93
CA LYS A 686 -30.00 12.83 -18.57
C LYS A 686 -29.67 12.89 -17.07
N PHE A 687 -30.56 13.45 -16.26
CA PHE A 687 -30.38 13.63 -14.82
C PHE A 687 -31.25 12.72 -13.97
N LYS A 688 -32.17 11.95 -14.57
CA LYS A 688 -33.06 11.05 -13.83
C LYS A 688 -32.28 10.03 -13.00
N ASP A 689 -31.23 9.43 -13.54
CA ASP A 689 -30.39 8.45 -12.82
C ASP A 689 -29.36 9.10 -11.88
N LYS A 690 -29.47 10.41 -11.62
CA LYS A 690 -28.56 11.17 -10.74
C LYS A 690 -29.21 11.54 -9.42
N ILE A 691 -30.49 11.25 -9.24
CA ILE A 691 -31.22 11.41 -7.99
C ILE A 691 -32.16 10.23 -7.84
N ASP A 692 -32.11 9.59 -6.69
CA ASP A 692 -33.06 8.58 -6.29
C ASP A 692 -34.12 9.26 -5.40
N LEU A 693 -35.26 9.58 -6.00
CA LEU A 693 -36.32 10.34 -5.34
C LEU A 693 -37.00 9.50 -4.25
N TYR A 694 -37.42 10.15 -3.17
CA TYR A 694 -38.14 9.46 -2.11
C TYR A 694 -39.52 9.00 -2.60
N ASP A 695 -39.80 7.71 -2.41
CA ASP A 695 -41.06 7.07 -2.78
C ASP A 695 -41.58 6.21 -1.61
N PRO A 696 -42.77 6.48 -1.08
CA PRO A 696 -43.32 5.73 0.06
C PRO A 696 -43.60 4.26 -0.27
N ALA A 697 -43.72 3.88 -1.54
CA ALA A 697 -43.97 2.51 -1.98
C ALA A 697 -42.70 1.72 -2.32
N ARG A 698 -41.51 2.36 -2.31
CA ARG A 698 -40.26 1.74 -2.78
C ARG A 698 -39.10 2.04 -1.82
N VAL A 699 -38.09 1.16 -1.85
CA VAL A 699 -36.79 1.46 -1.23
C VAL A 699 -36.05 2.43 -2.13
N THR A 700 -35.57 3.52 -1.54
CA THR A 700 -34.62 4.45 -2.15
C THR A 700 -33.24 3.82 -1.97
N ALA A 701 -32.69 3.24 -3.04
CA ALA A 701 -31.43 2.50 -3.04
C ALA A 701 -30.22 3.35 -2.60
N ALA A 702 -30.26 4.65 -2.89
CA ALA A 702 -29.21 5.58 -2.47
C ALA A 702 -29.31 6.02 -1.00
N ALA A 703 -30.45 5.79 -0.35
CA ALA A 703 -30.68 6.15 1.04
C ALA A 703 -30.28 5.00 2.00
N SER A 704 -29.96 5.36 3.23
CA SER A 704 -29.63 4.39 4.26
C SER A 704 -30.82 3.50 4.60
N LEU A 705 -30.55 2.33 5.19
CA LEU A 705 -31.59 1.45 5.71
C LEU A 705 -32.43 2.16 6.78
N GLU A 706 -31.80 2.95 7.65
CA GLU A 706 -32.50 3.78 8.65
C GLU A 706 -33.51 4.74 8.02
N GLU A 707 -33.09 5.52 7.03
CA GLU A 707 -33.98 6.44 6.32
C GLU A 707 -35.08 5.71 5.57
N ASN A 708 -34.78 4.56 4.96
CA ASN A 708 -35.78 3.75 4.28
C ASN A 708 -36.80 3.16 5.23
N VAL A 709 -36.40 2.73 6.43
CA VAL A 709 -37.30 2.12 7.43
C VAL A 709 -38.14 3.19 8.12
N LEU A 710 -37.55 4.34 8.46
CA LEU A 710 -38.26 5.47 9.07
C LEU A 710 -39.15 6.21 8.06
N PHE A 711 -38.71 6.30 6.82
CA PHE A 711 -39.26 7.19 5.80
C PHE A 711 -39.49 8.62 6.35
N GLY A 712 -38.46 9.14 7.01
CA GLY A 712 -38.47 10.42 7.70
C GLY A 712 -37.12 10.72 8.35
N ARG A 713 -37.05 11.86 9.05
CA ARG A 713 -35.85 12.33 9.77
C ARG A 713 -36.11 12.36 11.26
N ILE A 714 -35.12 11.94 12.05
CA ILE A 714 -35.17 12.02 13.51
C ILE A 714 -34.99 13.49 13.94
N THR A 715 -35.81 13.93 14.88
CA THR A 715 -35.78 15.29 15.43
C THR A 715 -34.47 15.57 16.17
N GLN A 716 -33.77 16.65 15.81
CA GLN A 716 -32.49 17.03 16.44
C GLN A 716 -32.66 17.83 17.75
N GLY A 717 -33.87 18.30 18.05
CA GLY A 717 -34.16 19.17 19.20
C GLY A 717 -34.33 18.47 20.56
N GLU A 718 -34.50 17.14 20.60
CA GLU A 718 -34.71 16.38 21.83
C GLU A 718 -33.50 15.47 22.13
N ALA A 719 -32.88 15.66 23.30
CA ALA A 719 -31.71 14.89 23.71
C ALA A 719 -32.03 13.38 23.77
N GLY A 720 -31.17 12.57 23.15
CA GLY A 720 -31.33 11.11 23.12
C GLY A 720 -32.43 10.59 22.18
N ALA A 721 -33.06 11.45 21.36
CA ALA A 721 -34.07 11.01 20.38
C ALA A 721 -33.54 9.92 19.45
N GLU A 722 -32.34 10.11 18.87
CA GLU A 722 -31.69 9.15 17.98
C GLU A 722 -31.49 7.78 18.63
N GLN A 723 -30.98 7.74 19.87
CA GLN A 723 -30.75 6.48 20.59
C GLN A 723 -32.06 5.73 20.85
N ARG A 724 -33.13 6.43 21.27
CA ARG A 724 -34.43 5.81 21.52
C ARG A 724 -35.09 5.31 20.24
N VAL A 725 -35.05 6.11 19.17
CA VAL A 725 -35.61 5.73 17.87
C VAL A 725 -34.86 4.54 17.28
N ARG A 726 -33.52 4.52 17.33
CA ARG A 726 -32.72 3.37 16.87
C ARG A 726 -32.97 2.11 17.69
N ALA A 727 -33.16 2.23 19.00
CA ALA A 727 -33.54 1.10 19.84
C ALA A 727 -34.91 0.51 19.43
N LEU A 728 -35.88 1.38 19.13
CA LEU A 728 -37.19 0.96 18.62
C LEU A 728 -37.09 0.31 17.25
N ILE A 729 -36.36 0.90 16.30
CA ILE A 729 -36.10 0.32 14.97
C ILE A 729 -35.48 -1.06 15.12
N ARG A 730 -34.50 -1.22 16.02
CA ARG A 730 -33.87 -2.52 16.28
C ARG A 730 -34.87 -3.56 16.76
N GLN A 731 -35.76 -3.19 17.67
CA GLN A 731 -36.83 -4.08 18.13
C GLN A 731 -37.78 -4.47 16.98
N VAL A 732 -38.31 -3.49 16.25
CA VAL A 732 -39.26 -3.76 15.16
C VAL A 732 -38.63 -4.60 14.05
N LEU A 733 -37.40 -4.28 13.62
CA LEU A 733 -36.72 -5.09 12.61
C LEU A 733 -36.42 -6.52 13.09
N ALA A 734 -36.18 -6.73 14.39
CA ALA A 734 -36.06 -8.07 14.95
C ALA A 734 -37.38 -8.83 14.92
N ASP A 735 -38.49 -8.20 15.33
CA ASP A 735 -39.82 -8.79 15.33
C ASP A 735 -40.30 -9.13 13.90
N GLN A 736 -39.88 -8.35 12.91
CA GLN A 736 -40.15 -8.57 11.49
C GLN A 736 -39.16 -9.55 10.81
N GLY A 737 -38.20 -10.13 11.56
CA GLY A 737 -37.22 -11.08 11.01
C GLY A 737 -36.14 -10.47 10.09
N LEU A 738 -35.98 -9.15 10.13
CA LEU A 738 -35.02 -8.39 9.31
C LEU A 738 -33.67 -8.17 10.01
N GLU A 739 -33.51 -8.56 11.28
CA GLU A 739 -32.25 -8.43 12.04
C GLU A 739 -31.01 -8.97 11.28
N PRO A 740 -31.05 -10.17 10.65
CA PRO A 740 -29.89 -10.72 9.93
C PRO A 740 -29.43 -9.86 8.75
N ALA A 741 -30.37 -9.24 8.03
CA ALA A 741 -30.06 -8.35 6.92
C ALA A 741 -29.27 -7.12 7.40
N VAL A 742 -29.62 -6.57 8.56
CA VAL A 742 -28.89 -5.44 9.18
C VAL A 742 -27.46 -5.83 9.50
N TYR A 743 -27.23 -6.98 10.16
CA TYR A 743 -25.86 -7.42 10.46
C TYR A 743 -25.06 -7.71 9.19
N ARG A 744 -25.68 -8.29 8.16
CA ARG A 744 -25.01 -8.56 6.89
C ARG A 744 -24.52 -7.28 6.22
N LEU A 745 -25.34 -6.23 6.20
CA LEU A 745 -24.95 -4.90 5.71
C LEU A 745 -23.82 -4.30 6.55
N GLY A 746 -23.93 -4.37 7.87
CA GLY A 746 -22.89 -3.88 8.77
C GLY A 746 -21.56 -4.62 8.61
N LEU A 747 -21.59 -5.94 8.42
CA LEU A 747 -20.41 -6.75 8.15
C LEU A 747 -19.79 -6.48 6.78
N ALA A 748 -20.57 -5.98 5.81
CA ALA A 748 -20.10 -5.59 4.49
C ALA A 748 -19.45 -4.19 4.47
N SER A 749 -19.63 -3.39 5.52
CA SER A 749 -18.97 -2.09 5.66
C SER A 749 -17.45 -2.22 5.55
N ARG A 750 -16.82 -1.27 4.86
CA ARG A 750 -15.38 -1.33 4.54
C ARG A 750 -14.56 -0.56 5.56
N VAL A 751 -13.39 -1.10 5.87
CA VAL A 751 -12.31 -0.45 6.62
C VAL A 751 -11.28 0.00 5.58
N ALA A 752 -11.06 1.31 5.48
CA ALA A 752 -10.09 1.92 4.57
C ALA A 752 -8.79 2.25 5.31
N SER A 753 -7.64 1.95 4.70
CA SER A 753 -6.34 2.42 5.19
C SER A 753 -6.27 3.94 5.06
N SER A 754 -5.78 4.63 6.09
CA SER A 754 -5.63 6.08 6.16
C SER A 754 -5.06 6.67 4.86
N GLY A 755 -5.93 7.28 4.06
CA GLY A 755 -5.63 7.98 2.82
C GLY A 755 -6.82 8.91 2.48
N PRO A 756 -6.62 9.99 1.70
CA PRO A 756 -7.69 10.91 1.37
C PRO A 756 -8.65 10.25 0.37
N GLY A 757 -9.56 9.43 0.88
CA GLY A 757 -10.63 8.79 0.13
C GLY A 757 -11.65 9.81 -0.38
N THR A 758 -12.29 9.46 -1.49
CA THR A 758 -13.41 10.21 -2.08
C THR A 758 -14.57 10.35 -1.09
N ALA A 759 -15.43 11.36 -1.26
CA ALA A 759 -16.57 11.59 -0.37
C ALA A 759 -17.52 10.37 -0.24
N VAL A 760 -17.57 9.51 -1.25
CA VAL A 760 -18.32 8.23 -1.23
C VAL A 760 -17.64 7.20 -0.32
N ALA A 761 -16.30 7.11 -0.33
CA ALA A 761 -15.55 6.30 0.62
C ALA A 761 -15.66 6.82 2.06
N ARG A 762 -16.06 8.08 2.27
CA ARG A 762 -16.30 8.68 3.59
C ARG A 762 -17.71 8.41 4.13
N ARG A 763 -18.70 8.16 3.27
CA ARG A 763 -20.05 7.71 3.67
C ARG A 763 -20.10 6.21 3.98
N GLN A 764 -19.26 5.38 3.35
CA GLN A 764 -19.31 3.91 3.46
C GLN A 764 -18.07 3.25 4.07
N GLY A 765 -17.00 4.03 4.28
CA GLY A 765 -15.71 3.55 4.77
C GLY A 765 -15.40 4.08 6.16
N LEU A 766 -15.09 3.15 7.06
CA LEU A 766 -14.47 3.44 8.34
C LEU A 766 -13.02 3.82 8.08
N THR A 767 -12.61 5.01 8.51
CA THR A 767 -11.18 5.28 8.71
C THR A 767 -10.70 4.42 9.88
N GLU A 768 -9.42 4.06 9.89
CA GLU A 768 -8.84 3.27 10.99
C GLU A 768 -9.10 3.92 12.37
N GLY A 769 -9.18 5.26 12.43
CA GLY A 769 -9.55 6.01 13.65
C GLY A 769 -11.04 6.02 14.00
N GLY A 770 -11.93 5.51 13.14
CA GLY A 770 -13.38 5.42 13.39
C GLY A 770 -13.82 4.14 14.14
N ILE A 771 -12.91 3.19 14.35
CA ILE A 771 -13.14 1.99 15.17
C ILE A 771 -12.32 2.14 16.44
N GLY A 772 -13.02 2.35 17.56
CA GLY A 772 -12.39 2.65 18.84
C GLY A 772 -11.63 1.45 19.43
N PRO A 773 -10.73 1.69 20.41
CA PRO A 773 -10.01 0.64 21.13
C PRO A 773 -10.87 -0.53 21.61
N ARG A 774 -12.04 -0.21 22.20
CA ARG A 774 -13.01 -1.20 22.69
C ARG A 774 -13.45 -2.17 21.59
N ASP A 775 -13.81 -1.65 20.42
CA ASP A 775 -14.27 -2.47 19.31
C ASP A 775 -13.13 -3.31 18.74
N ARG A 776 -11.89 -2.78 18.73
CA ARG A 776 -10.71 -3.54 18.29
C ARG A 776 -10.40 -4.73 19.21
N VAL A 777 -10.55 -4.57 20.52
CA VAL A 777 -10.45 -5.69 21.49
C VAL A 777 -11.53 -6.73 21.21
N ALA A 778 -12.77 -6.27 20.96
CA ALA A 778 -13.87 -7.17 20.66
C ALA A 778 -13.67 -7.92 19.32
N ILE A 779 -13.05 -7.28 18.32
CA ILE A 779 -12.64 -7.92 17.05
C ILE A 779 -11.62 -9.03 17.32
N ASP A 780 -10.62 -8.78 18.18
CA ASP A 780 -9.60 -9.77 18.55
C ASP A 780 -10.22 -11.01 19.21
N LEU A 781 -11.17 -10.79 20.14
CA LEU A 781 -11.94 -11.86 20.76
C LEU A 781 -12.73 -12.69 19.74
N VAL A 782 -13.41 -12.05 18.78
CA VAL A 782 -14.14 -12.78 17.72
C VAL A 782 -13.18 -13.60 16.86
N ARG A 783 -12.02 -13.05 16.45
CA ARG A 783 -10.99 -13.79 15.69
C ARG A 783 -10.53 -15.05 16.42
N CYS A 784 -10.43 -14.99 17.74
CA CYS A 784 -10.07 -16.15 18.55
C CYS A 784 -11.22 -17.17 18.63
N LEU A 785 -12.45 -16.71 18.82
CA LEU A 785 -13.62 -17.60 18.94
C LEU A 785 -13.96 -18.33 17.63
N VAL A 786 -13.78 -17.68 16.48
CA VAL A 786 -14.00 -18.29 15.15
C VAL A 786 -13.11 -19.51 14.94
N ARG A 787 -11.86 -19.47 15.42
CA ARG A 787 -10.86 -20.55 15.26
C ARG A 787 -11.10 -21.78 16.13
N ARG A 788 -12.05 -21.72 17.08
CA ARG A 788 -12.35 -22.81 18.03
C ARG A 788 -11.09 -23.46 18.64
N PRO A 789 -10.22 -22.69 19.32
CA PRO A 789 -9.01 -23.22 19.95
C PRO A 789 -9.35 -24.29 21.01
N ASP A 790 -8.39 -25.09 21.46
CA ASP A 790 -8.61 -25.96 22.63
C ASP A 790 -8.71 -25.10 23.90
N ILE A 791 -7.82 -24.11 24.02
CA ILE A 791 -7.71 -23.20 25.16
C ILE A 791 -7.87 -21.77 24.64
N LEU A 792 -8.87 -21.05 25.16
CA LEU A 792 -9.01 -19.61 24.95
C LEU A 792 -8.54 -18.87 26.20
N VAL A 793 -7.58 -17.97 26.04
CA VAL A 793 -7.13 -17.06 27.09
C VAL A 793 -7.63 -15.66 26.78
N VAL A 794 -8.45 -15.09 27.66
CA VAL A 794 -9.00 -13.74 27.54
C VAL A 794 -8.29 -12.82 28.53
N GLY A 795 -7.32 -12.06 28.02
CA GLY A 795 -6.49 -11.13 28.81
C GLY A 795 -7.15 -9.76 29.02
N LEU A 796 -7.98 -9.32 28.07
CA LEU A 796 -8.73 -8.07 28.16
C LEU A 796 -10.17 -8.32 27.70
N LEU A 797 -11.15 -7.94 28.53
CA LEU A 797 -12.53 -7.84 28.08
C LEU A 797 -12.80 -6.42 27.56
N PRO A 798 -13.63 -6.25 26.52
CA PRO A 798 -14.06 -4.93 26.07
C PRO A 798 -14.63 -4.14 27.24
N ASP A 799 -14.17 -2.90 27.42
CA ASP A 799 -14.45 -2.05 28.60
C ASP A 799 -15.96 -1.96 28.89
N GLU A 800 -16.40 -2.69 29.92
CA GLU A 800 -17.75 -2.66 30.48
C GLU A 800 -17.63 -2.09 31.90
N ARG A 801 -18.38 -1.01 32.17
CA ARG A 801 -18.24 -0.27 33.45
C ARG A 801 -18.93 -0.95 34.63
N LYS A 802 -19.74 -1.99 34.39
CA LYS A 802 -20.55 -2.68 35.41
C LYS A 802 -20.15 -4.14 35.53
N SER A 803 -19.81 -4.58 36.74
CA SER A 803 -19.40 -5.97 37.02
C SER A 803 -20.48 -7.01 36.67
N GLU A 804 -21.75 -6.62 36.63
CA GLU A 804 -22.87 -7.47 36.20
C GLU A 804 -22.84 -7.81 34.70
N GLU A 805 -22.50 -6.84 33.85
CA GLU A 805 -22.41 -7.05 32.39
C GLU A 805 -21.23 -7.98 32.07
N ILE A 806 -20.10 -7.76 32.76
CA ILE A 806 -18.90 -8.58 32.66
C ILE A 806 -19.20 -10.03 33.09
N ALA A 807 -19.86 -10.21 34.24
CA ALA A 807 -20.24 -11.54 34.73
C ALA A 807 -21.17 -12.27 33.74
N ALA A 808 -22.20 -11.59 33.22
CA ALA A 808 -23.11 -12.18 32.24
C ALA A 808 -22.40 -12.63 30.95
N ARG A 809 -21.45 -11.82 30.47
CA ARG A 809 -20.64 -12.14 29.29
C ARG A 809 -19.73 -13.35 29.53
N ILE A 810 -19.10 -13.43 30.69
CA ILE A 810 -18.25 -14.56 31.07
C ILE A 810 -19.07 -15.83 31.22
N MET A 811 -20.27 -15.77 31.81
CA MET A 811 -21.19 -16.91 31.86
C MET A 811 -21.50 -17.43 30.45
N ARG A 812 -21.81 -16.54 29.50
CA ARG A 812 -22.05 -16.93 28.10
C ARG A 812 -20.80 -17.53 27.43
N LEU A 813 -19.62 -16.96 27.68
CA LEU A 813 -18.35 -17.52 27.19
C LEU A 813 -18.14 -18.94 27.75
N ARG A 814 -18.35 -19.16 29.04
CA ARG A 814 -18.25 -20.49 29.68
C ARG A 814 -19.24 -21.50 29.08
N MET A 815 -20.47 -21.07 28.79
CA MET A 815 -21.48 -21.93 28.16
C MET A 815 -21.08 -22.33 26.72
N ILE A 816 -20.59 -21.39 25.91
CA ILE A 816 -20.16 -21.67 24.53
C ILE A 816 -18.91 -22.56 24.49
N ARG A 817 -18.09 -22.49 25.54
CA ARG A 817 -16.85 -23.26 25.67
C ARG A 817 -16.98 -24.49 26.55
N GLN A 818 -18.19 -25.03 26.71
CA GLN A 818 -18.39 -26.28 27.45
C GLN A 818 -17.49 -27.39 26.87
N ASN A 819 -16.66 -28.00 27.73
CA ASN A 819 -15.64 -29.02 27.42
C ASN A 819 -14.36 -28.51 26.73
N LEU A 820 -14.16 -27.19 26.62
CA LEU A 820 -12.93 -26.57 26.11
C LEU A 820 -12.27 -25.73 27.21
N GLY A 821 -10.96 -25.54 27.12
CA GLY A 821 -10.23 -24.70 28.06
C GLY A 821 -10.61 -23.23 27.92
N LEU A 822 -10.78 -22.56 29.05
CA LEU A 822 -11.02 -21.12 29.13
C LEU A 822 -10.25 -20.55 30.31
N ILE A 823 -9.38 -19.58 30.05
CA ILE A 823 -8.73 -18.77 31.08
C ILE A 823 -9.20 -17.33 30.89
N VAL A 824 -9.75 -16.70 31.93
CA VAL A 824 -10.29 -15.33 31.84
C VAL A 824 -9.72 -14.46 32.94
N CYS A 825 -9.20 -13.29 32.55
CA CYS A 825 -8.84 -12.24 33.47
C CYS A 825 -10.09 -11.48 33.93
N LEU A 826 -10.28 -11.41 35.25
CA LEU A 826 -11.34 -10.66 35.91
C LEU A 826 -10.77 -9.36 36.47
N PRO A 827 -11.51 -8.24 36.37
CA PRO A 827 -11.04 -6.94 36.84
C PRO A 827 -10.93 -6.85 38.38
N ASP A 828 -11.76 -7.61 39.09
CA ASP A 828 -11.89 -7.55 40.55
C ASP A 828 -12.50 -8.83 41.13
N ALA A 829 -12.42 -8.96 42.46
CA ALA A 829 -13.01 -10.08 43.21
C ALA A 829 -14.54 -10.02 43.29
N GLU A 830 -15.15 -8.85 43.09
CA GLU A 830 -16.62 -8.69 43.07
C GLU A 830 -17.23 -9.38 41.85
N THR A 831 -16.56 -9.30 40.71
CA THR A 831 -16.95 -10.00 39.49
C THR A 831 -16.85 -11.51 39.67
N LEU A 832 -15.80 -11.98 40.37
CA LEU A 832 -15.64 -13.40 40.70
C LEU A 832 -16.78 -13.93 41.58
N SER A 833 -17.20 -13.18 42.60
CA SER A 833 -18.25 -13.64 43.53
C SER A 833 -19.64 -13.75 42.90
N ARG A 834 -19.85 -13.06 41.77
CA ARG A 834 -21.08 -13.12 40.96
C ARG A 834 -21.12 -14.29 39.97
N LEU A 835 -20.01 -15.01 39.81
CA LEU A 835 -19.87 -16.11 38.85
C LEU A 835 -19.95 -17.47 39.55
N PRO A 836 -20.42 -18.53 38.86
CA PRO A 836 -20.31 -19.90 39.37
C PRO A 836 -18.83 -20.23 39.63
N PRO A 837 -18.51 -21.15 40.56
CA PRO A 837 -17.13 -21.49 40.88
C PRO A 837 -16.35 -21.88 39.61
N PHE A 838 -15.11 -21.41 39.54
CA PHE A 838 -14.14 -21.83 38.53
C PHE A 838 -13.42 -23.08 39.02
N ASP A 839 -12.90 -23.88 38.09
CA ASP A 839 -12.14 -25.09 38.43
C ASP A 839 -10.81 -24.74 39.13
N ALA A 840 -10.29 -23.55 38.84
CA ALA A 840 -9.19 -22.93 39.58
C ALA A 840 -9.25 -21.40 39.51
N VAL A 841 -8.72 -20.74 40.54
CA VAL A 841 -8.58 -19.28 40.60
C VAL A 841 -7.12 -18.93 40.89
N LEU A 842 -6.51 -18.16 40.00
CA LEU A 842 -5.19 -17.57 40.18
C LEU A 842 -5.35 -16.13 40.65
N THR A 843 -4.72 -15.78 41.77
CA THR A 843 -4.70 -14.39 42.26
C THR A 843 -3.32 -13.78 42.00
N VAL A 844 -3.29 -12.58 41.45
CA VAL A 844 -2.06 -11.84 41.14
C VAL A 844 -1.96 -10.64 42.05
N ALA A 845 -0.91 -10.61 42.86
CA ALA A 845 -0.61 -9.50 43.77
C ALA A 845 0.90 -9.23 43.76
N ARG A 846 1.28 -7.96 43.57
CA ARG A 846 2.69 -7.51 43.57
C ARG A 846 3.60 -8.32 42.63
N ASN A 847 3.17 -8.57 41.39
CA ASN A 847 3.89 -9.35 40.37
C ASN A 847 4.08 -10.85 40.70
N ALA A 848 3.49 -11.35 41.77
CA ALA A 848 3.47 -12.77 42.10
C ALA A 848 2.05 -13.32 41.91
N ALA A 849 1.96 -14.52 41.34
CA ALA A 849 0.70 -15.20 41.10
C ALA A 849 0.62 -16.46 41.97
N THR A 850 -0.48 -16.64 42.69
CA THR A 850 -0.71 -17.81 43.53
C THR A 850 -2.00 -18.52 43.15
N LEU A 851 -2.01 -19.85 43.27
CA LEU A 851 -3.21 -20.66 43.08
C LEU A 851 -4.00 -20.68 44.38
N ALA A 852 -5.21 -20.12 44.37
CA ALA A 852 -6.11 -20.19 45.52
C ALA A 852 -6.72 -21.60 45.59
N SER A 853 -6.59 -22.28 46.74
CA SER A 853 -7.22 -23.58 46.96
C SER A 853 -8.73 -23.43 47.07
N SER A 854 -9.48 -24.01 46.14
CA SER A 854 -10.94 -24.11 46.21
C SER A 854 -11.35 -25.16 47.25
N SER A 855 -11.33 -24.81 48.53
CA SER A 855 -12.04 -25.54 49.58
C SER A 855 -12.78 -24.52 50.46
N PRO A 856 -14.12 -24.57 50.56
CA PRO A 856 -14.91 -23.62 51.35
C PRO A 856 -14.85 -23.91 52.87
N ALA A 857 -13.72 -24.38 53.40
CA ALA A 857 -13.59 -24.85 54.78
C ALA A 857 -12.63 -24.04 55.67
N ASP A 858 -11.85 -23.09 55.12
CA ASP A 858 -10.86 -22.32 55.91
C ASP A 858 -11.09 -20.80 55.80
N GLN A 859 -12.29 -20.34 56.14
CA GLN A 859 -12.43 -18.96 56.62
C GLN A 859 -12.17 -18.95 58.13
N PRO A 860 -11.17 -18.20 58.65
CA PRO A 860 -11.03 -18.03 60.08
C PRO A 860 -12.26 -17.29 60.60
N ALA A 861 -12.90 -17.88 61.62
CA ALA A 861 -14.07 -17.30 62.29
C ALA A 861 -13.80 -15.85 62.73
N PRO A 862 -14.79 -14.94 62.62
CA PRO A 862 -14.63 -13.58 63.10
C PRO A 862 -14.39 -13.62 64.62
N SER A 863 -13.26 -13.07 65.05
CA SER A 863 -12.97 -12.89 66.47
C SER A 863 -13.98 -11.90 67.06
N HIS A 864 -14.96 -12.42 67.80
CA HIS A 864 -15.65 -11.64 68.81
C HIS A 864 -14.67 -11.36 69.95
N ALA A 865 -14.33 -10.09 70.18
CA ALA A 865 -13.98 -9.58 71.50
C ALA A 865 -14.01 -8.03 71.52
N ALA A 866 -14.91 -7.53 72.37
CA ALA A 866 -14.94 -6.25 73.11
C ALA A 866 -14.71 -4.92 72.37
#